data_AF-A0A1K1LP83-F1
#
_entry.id   AF-A0A1K1LP83-F1
#
_cell.length_a   1.000
_cell.length_b   1.000
_cell.length_c   1.000
_cell.angle_alpha   90.00
_cell.angle_beta   90.00
_cell.angle_gamma   90.00
#
_symmetry.space_group_name_H-M   'P 1'
#
loop_
_entity.id
_entity.type
_entity.pdbx_description
1 polymer ?
#
loop_
_entity_poly.entity_id
_entity_poly.type
_entity_poly.pdbx_seq_one_letter_code
_entity_poly.pdbx_strand_id
1 'polypeptide(L)'
;MNLFHRKKVSRCSKVLGGMSVAMMALSTFSAGTALKADAATVNWKFDLGGSGTAGGYTGVSAGDGYNSSRGYGFSGSVSNVSAGGSGALSDAVKFTGGTFNVDLPKGLYQLTVVTGNTKRTSIKVEGMYQMINLTGTNARETIQVPVTDGQLNIQAVAGMNNSEYSISSIEITQLNTTGEMKPTIWICGDSTVANYYNTADTAQHGWGQYLNNYVNTNVFEVRNQASSGQYAKGFYQDGQFDPIKTYGKAGDYYIISIGINDTNYSNADEYYNIVTEMVKAAKAKGMNVILVKQQGRRGDFNRSPKLGGRWFGGQLDTIAKEQNVTCVDLFNAWQDFGFSIGGYDAMGEYYAANDDLHQSAKGAQKNAELVANLMKIGDTEMDTSVYYTFKNTNSGLVMDVANAEIKEGANVQQWSANGQNNQKWKLTPFNNGTTYYYVRSAADENYVWKAMTGSAGGNIELVPYSGKDSMMLFQFTKLGDGSYYISTRSSKDACFVETASASKENGANVQQWGMSYSKCQNWKAEKCEKTDDPVDPPAPEEPTASVPTMIGDLNQDSIIDLSDLVLLKRAADKNSGYVSLPVTVCDLNGDGAVTDDDVRIMQEFLVGLREQLVENSSQRYYAIDAEGYEGIEETINGGFEGTAYWNYNNVLGSYLNWTVTAPADGDYTVTFRYANGSTDDRSMKITVNGGSAYYLDFNGTGAWTNWEEKSIVLPLKAGKNTIKTESNTSNGGPNMDYMTVEAYNGSALSEGGNYYAVDQTWEEGVIETTNAGYTSEKGYINLDNNDSSNITFTVNVKNAGNYMTHIRFANGSTTDRQMKIYVNGDTGRFWLQSFTGTGAWTNWTEFGIVLPLVQGVNTIKMVSAVAGQGGPNLDYINLTPTDEPYGETYDPESYQQQLDANKPTVFILGDSTVQSYRASYAPQQGWGYYLADYFNGGVNVENYSMAGRSTKKAYDEGRWSSLVSALKPGDYVLIQFAINDAGKSNADRYAPVCGNVDNPTSGSYEWYMTQFIKDANAKGATPILVTTVIGMGAYNSSQGRFVNSYTDYCNACKSLAAKYYIPCIDLNTIMVNHYNSVGYNTALSYHLMGAVSGSTDGTHFCEKGANIVAGLVAKAVKDQKINGLYGFVK
;
A
#
# COMPACT_ATOMS: atom_id res chain seq x y z
N MET A 1 63.80 15.25 44.19
CA MET A 1 64.25 13.85 44.20
C MET A 1 63.41 13.11 45.24
N ASN A 2 62.65 12.06 44.97
CA ASN A 2 62.24 11.40 43.73
C ASN A 2 60.87 10.71 43.98
N LEU A 3 60.05 10.76 42.92
CA LEU A 3 58.94 9.91 42.45
C LEU A 3 58.02 9.15 43.43
N PHE A 4 56.72 9.43 43.21
CA PHE A 4 55.56 9.03 43.99
C PHE A 4 54.80 7.83 43.43
N HIS A 5 54.15 7.14 44.37
CA HIS A 5 53.15 6.09 44.22
C HIS A 5 51.74 6.65 44.56
N ARG A 6 50.71 6.01 43.96
CA ARG A 6 49.30 5.82 44.41
C ARG A 6 48.27 6.98 44.45
N LYS A 7 47.16 6.72 43.73
CA LYS A 7 45.71 6.97 43.96
C LYS A 7 45.24 8.36 44.45
N LYS A 8 44.38 9.03 43.66
CA LYS A 8 43.01 9.47 44.03
C LYS A 8 42.28 10.26 42.92
N VAL A 9 40.96 10.25 43.04
CA VAL A 9 39.88 10.85 42.24
C VAL A 9 39.71 12.35 42.53
N SER A 10 39.18 13.14 41.56
CA SER A 10 38.16 14.23 41.72
C SER A 10 38.48 15.66 41.22
N ARG A 11 37.68 16.08 40.20
CA ARG A 11 36.93 17.35 39.98
C ARG A 11 37.59 18.74 39.75
N CYS A 12 37.10 19.35 38.65
CA CYS A 12 36.50 20.70 38.48
C CYS A 12 37.36 21.99 38.37
N SER A 13 37.32 22.62 37.17
CA SER A 13 36.45 23.77 36.79
C SER A 13 37.13 24.98 36.12
N LYS A 14 36.40 25.54 35.11
CA LYS A 14 36.31 26.97 34.67
C LYS A 14 37.51 27.58 33.88
N VAL A 15 37.37 28.49 32.89
CA VAL A 15 36.27 29.02 32.05
C VAL A 15 36.87 30.04 31.01
N LEU A 16 36.23 30.19 29.83
CA LEU A 16 36.19 31.29 28.82
C LEU A 16 37.44 31.91 28.12
N GLY A 17 37.34 32.00 26.78
CA GLY A 17 37.06 33.29 26.09
C GLY A 17 38.03 33.78 24.98
N GLY A 18 37.50 34.13 23.78
CA GLY A 18 38.07 35.16 22.89
C GLY A 18 38.08 34.90 21.37
N MET A 19 37.33 35.68 20.59
CA MET A 19 37.19 35.70 19.12
C MET A 19 38.17 36.67 18.39
N SER A 20 38.26 36.49 17.05
CA SER A 20 38.44 37.50 15.95
C SER A 20 39.85 37.63 15.33
N VAL A 21 40.11 37.87 14.03
CA VAL A 21 39.44 37.83 12.70
C VAL A 21 40.51 38.26 11.64
N ALA A 22 40.36 37.80 10.38
CA ALA A 22 40.73 38.43 9.07
C ALA A 22 41.97 38.01 8.22
N MET A 23 41.61 37.60 6.98
CA MET A 23 42.20 37.89 5.63
C MET A 23 43.55 37.23 5.21
N MET A 24 43.82 36.81 3.97
CA MET A 24 43.06 36.57 2.72
C MET A 24 44.00 35.81 1.73
N ALA A 25 43.39 35.07 0.79
CA ALA A 25 43.82 34.79 -0.60
C ALA A 25 44.50 33.45 -1.00
N LEU A 26 43.69 32.65 -1.75
CA LEU A 26 43.95 31.84 -2.98
C LEU A 26 45.10 30.81 -2.98
N SER A 27 44.96 29.57 -3.49
CA SER A 27 43.89 28.88 -4.21
C SER A 27 44.22 27.38 -4.37
N THR A 28 43.17 26.58 -4.62
CA THR A 28 43.11 25.30 -5.38
C THR A 28 42.97 23.96 -4.65
N PHE A 29 41.98 23.22 -5.16
CA PHE A 29 41.54 21.82 -5.01
C PHE A 29 40.70 21.39 -3.80
N SER A 30 39.40 21.48 -4.06
CA SER A 30 38.24 20.96 -3.34
C SER A 30 38.05 19.45 -3.52
N ALA A 31 38.06 18.71 -2.41
CA ALA A 31 37.31 17.47 -2.27
C ALA A 31 36.12 17.78 -1.34
N GLY A 32 34.95 17.99 -1.96
CA GLY A 32 33.72 18.26 -1.24
C GLY A 32 33.21 16.98 -0.59
N THR A 33 33.41 16.86 0.72
CA THR A 33 32.54 16.03 1.57
C THR A 33 31.13 16.62 1.51
N ALA A 34 30.20 15.90 0.88
CA ALA A 34 28.78 16.22 0.95
C ALA A 34 28.26 15.89 2.36
N LEU A 35 28.47 16.81 3.30
CA LEU A 35 27.68 16.88 4.52
C LEU A 35 26.37 17.59 4.16
N LYS A 36 25.29 16.82 3.94
CA LYS A 36 23.94 17.36 4.16
C LYS A 36 23.51 16.94 5.55
N ALA A 37 23.60 17.89 6.48
CA ALA A 37 22.91 17.81 7.75
C ALA A 37 21.40 17.84 7.48
N ASP A 38 20.65 16.92 8.08
CA ASP A 38 19.23 17.13 8.31
C ASP A 38 19.08 18.46 9.04
N ALA A 39 18.22 19.35 8.51
CA ALA A 39 17.90 20.59 9.18
C ALA A 39 17.26 20.24 10.53
N ALA A 40 17.96 20.49 11.64
CA ALA A 40 17.37 20.39 12.96
C ALA A 40 16.14 21.30 13.01
N THR A 41 14.97 20.71 13.23
CA THR A 41 13.70 21.45 13.31
C THR A 41 13.73 22.36 14.54
N VAL A 42 13.79 23.68 14.34
CA VAL A 42 13.68 24.65 15.43
C VAL A 42 12.20 24.91 15.70
N ASN A 43 11.80 24.72 16.96
CA ASN A 43 10.43 24.88 17.42
C ASN A 43 10.38 25.98 18.49
N TRP A 44 9.44 26.93 18.33
CA TRP A 44 9.14 27.96 19.32
C TRP A 44 7.73 27.79 19.85
N LYS A 45 7.56 27.93 21.16
CA LYS A 45 6.26 27.83 21.84
C LYS A 45 6.12 28.97 22.83
N PHE A 46 5.05 29.75 22.68
CA PHE A 46 4.76 30.92 23.52
C PHE A 46 3.43 30.75 24.23
N ASP A 47 3.46 30.94 25.55
CA ASP A 47 2.31 30.98 26.45
C ASP A 47 2.05 32.46 26.76
N LEU A 48 0.97 33.00 26.20
CA LEU A 48 0.66 34.42 26.27
C LEU A 48 -0.27 34.68 27.44
N GLY A 49 0.24 35.35 28.47
CA GLY A 49 -0.53 35.57 29.68
C GLY A 49 0.31 36.05 30.86
N GLY A 50 -0.36 36.37 31.96
CA GLY A 50 0.27 36.92 33.18
C GLY A 50 0.18 36.02 34.41
N SER A 51 -0.39 34.82 34.29
CA SER A 51 -0.82 33.99 35.43
C SER A 51 0.11 32.81 35.72
N GLY A 52 1.15 32.62 34.91
CA GLY A 52 2.10 31.53 35.03
C GLY A 52 2.67 31.15 33.67
N THR A 53 3.50 30.11 33.61
CA THR A 53 4.01 29.57 32.34
C THR A 53 3.86 28.06 32.35
N ALA A 54 3.21 27.52 31.33
CA ALA A 54 3.09 26.08 31.15
C ALA A 54 4.44 25.42 30.82
N GLY A 55 4.62 24.18 31.28
CA GLY A 55 5.83 23.41 30.98
C GLY A 55 6.06 23.27 29.47
N GLY A 56 7.28 23.59 29.01
CA GLY A 56 7.65 23.53 27.59
C GLY A 56 7.28 24.77 26.77
N TYR A 57 6.69 25.79 27.38
CA TYR A 57 6.41 27.09 26.74
C TYR A 57 7.29 28.20 27.29
N THR A 58 7.48 29.22 26.47
CA THR A 58 8.04 30.50 26.87
C THR A 58 6.91 31.44 27.29
N GLY A 59 6.87 31.84 28.55
CA GLY A 59 5.88 32.79 29.05
C GLY A 59 6.10 34.18 28.48
N VAL A 60 5.04 34.83 28.01
CA VAL A 60 5.06 36.21 27.52
C VAL A 60 3.83 36.95 28.05
N SER A 61 4.05 37.92 28.91
CA SER A 61 2.98 38.78 29.44
C SER A 61 2.74 40.00 28.55
N ALA A 62 1.58 40.63 28.65
CA ALA A 62 1.29 41.89 27.97
C ALA A 62 2.28 43.03 28.32
N GLY A 63 3.02 42.93 29.43
CA GLY A 63 4.08 43.88 29.80
C GLY A 63 5.41 43.63 29.08
N ASP A 64 5.56 42.48 28.42
CA ASP A 64 6.76 42.10 27.67
C ASP A 64 6.79 42.77 26.30
N GLY A 65 7.17 44.05 26.28
CA GLY A 65 7.45 44.77 25.04
C GLY A 65 8.50 44.05 24.17
N TYR A 66 8.38 44.19 22.85
CA TYR A 66 9.34 43.62 21.92
C TYR A 66 10.76 44.09 22.26
N ASN A 67 11.67 43.13 22.34
CA ASN A 67 13.07 43.37 22.67
C ASN A 67 13.94 42.54 21.72
N SER A 68 14.76 43.21 20.90
CA SER A 68 15.60 42.56 19.88
C SER A 68 16.70 41.66 20.45
N SER A 69 17.11 41.83 21.71
CA SER A 69 18.05 40.90 22.36
C SER A 69 17.37 39.62 22.81
N ARG A 70 16.07 39.70 23.15
CA ARG A 70 15.23 38.54 23.49
C ARG A 70 14.66 37.87 22.23
N GLY A 71 14.51 38.62 21.16
CA GLY A 71 13.98 38.17 19.88
C GLY A 71 12.47 38.00 19.86
N TYR A 72 11.74 38.45 20.89
CA TYR A 72 10.27 38.42 20.88
C TYR A 72 9.66 39.43 21.87
N GLY A 73 8.36 39.70 21.68
CA GLY A 73 7.51 40.48 22.58
C GLY A 73 6.46 41.28 21.83
N PHE A 74 5.69 42.08 22.56
CA PHE A 74 4.59 42.87 22.01
C PHE A 74 5.02 44.25 21.51
N SER A 75 4.45 44.68 20.39
CA SER A 75 4.48 46.07 19.94
C SER A 75 3.06 46.64 19.99
N GLY A 76 2.88 47.88 20.44
CA GLY A 76 1.56 48.52 20.56
C GLY A 76 0.72 48.03 21.74
N SER A 77 -0.60 48.24 21.68
CA SER A 77 -1.50 48.09 22.84
C SER A 77 -2.08 46.69 23.00
N VAL A 78 -1.73 46.04 24.12
CA VAL A 78 -2.21 44.71 24.55
C VAL A 78 -2.45 44.66 26.06
N SER A 79 -3.23 43.68 26.56
CA SER A 79 -3.49 43.49 28.00
C SER A 79 -3.69 42.02 28.37
N ASN A 80 -3.20 41.59 29.53
CA ASN A 80 -3.46 40.23 30.05
C ASN A 80 -4.93 40.05 30.40
N VAL A 81 -5.49 38.89 30.08
CA VAL A 81 -6.86 38.48 30.43
C VAL A 81 -6.87 37.00 30.84
N SER A 82 -7.89 36.57 31.58
CA SER A 82 -8.09 35.14 31.87
C SER A 82 -8.71 34.42 30.67
N ALA A 83 -8.45 33.12 30.54
CA ALA A 83 -9.02 32.25 29.51
C ALA A 83 -9.61 30.98 30.13
N GLY A 84 -10.63 30.39 29.49
CA GLY A 84 -11.38 29.26 30.05
C GLY A 84 -10.66 27.89 30.02
N GLY A 85 -9.40 27.81 29.60
CA GLY A 85 -8.64 26.57 29.48
C GLY A 85 -7.74 26.23 30.68
N SER A 86 -6.79 25.33 30.47
CA SER A 86 -5.79 24.89 31.45
C SER A 86 -4.38 24.96 30.87
N GLY A 87 -3.34 25.07 31.71
CA GLY A 87 -1.97 25.23 31.23
C GLY A 87 -1.82 26.51 30.43
N ALA A 88 -1.20 26.44 29.24
CA ALA A 88 -1.02 27.60 28.35
C ALA A 88 -2.33 28.16 27.77
N LEU A 89 -3.47 27.58 28.13
CA LEU A 89 -4.81 28.02 27.72
C LEU A 89 -5.60 28.63 28.90
N SER A 90 -5.00 28.75 30.08
CA SER A 90 -5.66 29.28 31.29
C SER A 90 -5.70 30.81 31.35
N ASP A 91 -4.86 31.45 30.56
CA ASP A 91 -4.82 32.90 30.35
C ASP A 91 -4.48 33.23 28.90
N ALA A 92 -4.61 34.51 28.57
CA ALA A 92 -4.43 35.02 27.22
C ALA A 92 -3.95 36.48 27.24
N VAL A 93 -3.51 36.95 26.07
CA VAL A 93 -3.31 38.37 25.80
C VAL A 93 -4.38 38.86 24.85
N LYS A 94 -5.10 39.90 25.28
CA LYS A 94 -6.09 40.65 24.48
C LYS A 94 -5.40 41.75 23.69
N PHE A 95 -5.78 41.88 22.42
CA PHE A 95 -5.22 42.89 21.52
C PHE A 95 -6.15 44.11 21.45
N THR A 96 -5.57 45.31 21.27
CA THR A 96 -6.33 46.56 21.00
C THR A 96 -5.68 47.41 19.90
N GLY A 97 -4.79 46.81 19.12
CA GLY A 97 -4.03 47.47 18.05
C GLY A 97 -2.56 47.06 17.98
N GLY A 98 -2.06 46.26 18.93
CA GLY A 98 -0.67 45.75 18.91
C GLY A 98 -0.45 44.49 18.06
N THR A 99 0.80 44.03 18.02
CA THR A 99 1.26 42.77 17.43
C THR A 99 2.14 42.01 18.43
N PHE A 100 2.12 40.69 18.38
CA PHE A 100 3.19 39.86 18.93
C PHE A 100 4.24 39.66 17.84
N ASN A 101 5.49 40.02 18.15
CA ASN A 101 6.61 39.97 17.23
C ASN A 101 7.58 38.90 17.69
N VAL A 102 8.12 38.12 16.76
CA VAL A 102 9.18 37.13 17.03
C VAL A 102 10.19 37.12 15.89
N ASP A 103 11.45 37.32 16.22
CA ASP A 103 12.59 37.25 15.30
C ASP A 103 12.82 35.79 14.92
N LEU A 104 12.74 35.52 13.62
CA LEU A 104 12.90 34.20 13.05
C LEU A 104 13.80 34.29 11.82
N PRO A 105 14.70 33.31 11.58
CA PRO A 105 15.39 33.23 10.30
C PRO A 105 14.42 33.27 9.12
N LYS A 106 14.87 33.74 7.96
CA LYS A 106 14.04 33.63 6.74
C LYS A 106 13.71 32.17 6.46
N GLY A 107 12.49 31.91 6.02
CA GLY A 107 12.03 30.55 5.78
C GLY A 107 10.51 30.42 5.79
N LEU A 108 10.03 29.21 5.55
CA LEU A 108 8.63 28.86 5.69
C LEU A 108 8.40 28.26 7.08
N TYR A 109 7.31 28.67 7.72
CA TYR A 109 6.95 28.22 9.05
C TYR A 109 5.53 27.67 9.09
N GLN A 110 5.33 26.61 9.87
CA GLN A 110 4.01 26.22 10.36
C GLN A 110 3.72 27.04 11.62
N LEU A 111 2.62 27.78 11.60
CA LEU A 111 2.15 28.63 12.69
C LEU A 111 0.81 28.09 13.19
N THR A 112 0.78 27.71 14.46
CA THR A 112 -0.46 27.38 15.18
C THR A 112 -0.79 28.48 16.17
N VAL A 113 -2.03 28.96 16.13
CA VAL A 113 -2.56 29.94 17.08
C VAL A 113 -3.75 29.33 17.80
N VAL A 114 -3.81 29.51 19.12
CA VAL A 114 -4.96 29.16 19.95
C VAL A 114 -5.50 30.43 20.61
N THR A 115 -6.78 30.71 20.40
CA THR A 115 -7.44 31.89 20.94
C THR A 115 -7.76 31.73 22.42
N GLY A 116 -7.91 32.86 23.13
CA GLY A 116 -8.45 32.89 24.48
C GLY A 116 -9.97 32.79 24.49
N ASN A 117 -10.62 33.60 25.33
CA ASN A 117 -12.06 33.71 25.35
C ASN A 117 -12.57 34.54 24.16
N THR A 118 -12.95 33.86 23.08
CA THR A 118 -13.45 34.52 21.86
C THR A 118 -14.87 34.10 21.50
N LYS A 119 -15.69 35.08 21.13
CA LYS A 119 -16.91 34.81 20.35
C LYS A 119 -16.54 34.59 18.88
N ARG A 120 -15.76 35.51 18.30
CA ARG A 120 -15.23 35.40 16.94
C ARG A 120 -14.02 36.30 16.75
N THR A 121 -12.85 35.69 16.55
CA THR A 121 -11.56 36.37 16.39
C THR A 121 -10.94 35.99 15.06
N SER A 122 -10.38 36.95 14.35
CA SER A 122 -9.53 36.67 13.19
C SER A 122 -8.08 37.01 13.54
N ILE A 123 -7.13 36.29 12.94
CA ILE A 123 -5.70 36.55 13.14
C ILE A 123 -5.12 37.13 11.86
N LYS A 124 -4.50 38.30 12.01
CA LYS A 124 -3.62 38.87 11.01
C LYS A 124 -2.20 38.38 11.24
N VAL A 125 -1.55 37.94 10.17
CA VAL A 125 -0.13 37.56 10.17
C VAL A 125 0.53 38.31 9.03
N GLU A 126 1.65 38.98 9.29
CA GLU A 126 2.27 39.91 8.34
C GLU A 126 1.28 41.00 7.86
N GLY A 127 0.43 41.48 8.78
CA GLY A 127 -0.57 42.51 8.52
C GLY A 127 -1.79 42.06 7.71
N MET A 128 -1.85 40.80 7.25
CA MET A 128 -2.91 40.27 6.39
C MET A 128 -3.78 39.26 7.13
N TYR A 129 -5.09 39.23 6.83
CA TYR A 129 -6.01 38.24 7.38
C TYR A 129 -5.63 36.83 6.92
N GLN A 130 -5.17 35.98 7.84
CA GLN A 130 -4.61 34.68 7.49
C GLN A 130 -5.36 33.50 8.14
N MET A 131 -6.07 33.80 9.24
CA MET A 131 -6.93 32.89 9.99
C MET A 131 -8.24 33.61 10.27
N ILE A 132 -9.37 33.05 9.82
CA ILE A 132 -10.62 33.79 9.72
C ILE A 132 -11.66 33.24 10.70
N ASN A 133 -12.21 34.14 11.53
CA ASN A 133 -13.41 33.87 12.35
C ASN A 133 -13.32 32.66 13.30
N LEU A 134 -12.17 32.47 13.95
CA LEU A 134 -12.00 31.49 15.03
C LEU A 134 -13.04 31.74 16.12
N THR A 135 -13.89 30.74 16.33
CA THR A 135 -15.12 30.84 17.12
C THR A 135 -15.08 29.87 18.29
N GLY A 136 -15.46 30.37 19.47
CA GLY A 136 -15.43 29.59 20.71
C GLY A 136 -14.09 29.67 21.44
N THR A 137 -14.13 29.41 22.75
CA THR A 137 -12.94 29.41 23.61
C THR A 137 -11.94 28.36 23.13
N ASN A 138 -10.65 28.70 23.15
CA ASN A 138 -9.55 27.83 22.74
C ASN A 138 -9.65 27.33 21.29
N ALA A 139 -10.28 28.10 20.40
CA ALA A 139 -10.30 27.80 18.98
C ALA A 139 -8.87 27.79 18.44
N ARG A 140 -8.55 26.76 17.65
CA ARG A 140 -7.21 26.49 17.14
C ARG A 140 -7.22 26.49 15.62
N GLU A 141 -6.23 27.16 15.02
CA GLU A 141 -5.95 27.04 13.60
C GLU A 141 -4.44 26.94 13.36
N THR A 142 -4.05 26.18 12.34
CA THR A 142 -2.66 26.01 11.90
C THR A 142 -2.56 26.39 10.43
N ILE A 143 -1.58 27.21 10.09
CA ILE A 143 -1.30 27.64 8.71
C ILE A 143 0.19 27.54 8.41
N GLN A 144 0.55 27.55 7.12
CA GLN A 144 1.92 27.82 6.69
C GLN A 144 2.10 29.30 6.34
N VAL A 145 3.21 29.92 6.75
CA VAL A 145 3.50 31.33 6.46
C VAL A 145 4.99 31.54 6.18
N PRO A 146 5.35 32.25 5.11
CA PRO A 146 6.74 32.61 4.85
C PRO A 146 7.16 33.84 5.66
N VAL A 147 8.33 33.77 6.29
CA VAL A 147 9.03 34.89 6.92
C VAL A 147 10.14 35.34 5.99
N THR A 148 10.07 36.59 5.52
CA THR A 148 10.95 37.09 4.44
C THR A 148 11.92 38.18 4.87
N ASP A 149 11.63 38.88 5.97
CA ASP A 149 12.40 40.00 6.50
C ASP A 149 13.16 39.66 7.80
N GLY A 150 12.89 38.49 8.37
CA GLY A 150 13.55 38.01 9.60
C GLY A 150 12.72 38.18 10.87
N GLN A 151 11.45 38.59 10.75
CA GLN A 151 10.54 38.70 11.89
C GLN A 151 9.13 38.24 11.47
N LEU A 152 8.40 37.62 12.39
CA LEU A 152 6.99 37.26 12.21
C LEU A 152 6.13 38.17 13.12
N ASN A 153 5.11 38.80 12.54
CA ASN A 153 4.18 39.70 13.23
C ASN A 153 2.76 39.11 13.25
N ILE A 154 2.24 38.87 14.45
CA ILE A 154 0.94 38.21 14.67
C ILE A 154 0.02 39.16 15.45
N GLN A 155 -1.22 39.31 15.01
CA GLN A 155 -2.21 40.18 15.64
C GLN A 155 -3.59 39.53 15.66
N ALA A 156 -4.22 39.47 16.83
CA ALA A 156 -5.66 39.22 16.89
C ALA A 156 -6.45 40.49 16.57
N VAL A 157 -7.50 40.35 15.78
CA VAL A 157 -8.46 41.41 15.45
C VAL A 157 -9.89 40.91 15.61
N ALA A 158 -10.83 41.84 15.73
CA ALA A 158 -12.24 41.51 15.85
C ALA A 158 -12.76 40.77 14.60
N GLY A 159 -13.27 39.55 14.79
CA GLY A 159 -14.09 38.85 13.77
C GLY A 159 -15.58 39.18 13.92
N MET A 160 -16.00 39.67 15.09
CA MET A 160 -17.33 40.20 15.36
C MET A 160 -17.20 41.52 16.12
N ASN A 161 -17.94 42.56 15.69
CA ASN A 161 -17.94 43.85 16.36
C ASN A 161 -18.28 43.72 17.86
N ASN A 162 -17.56 44.48 18.70
CA ASN A 162 -17.74 44.52 20.15
C ASN A 162 -17.51 43.19 20.90
N SER A 163 -16.69 42.29 20.35
CA SER A 163 -16.25 41.06 21.03
C SER A 163 -14.78 41.15 21.47
N GLU A 164 -14.40 40.38 22.50
CA GLU A 164 -12.99 40.21 22.86
C GLU A 164 -12.26 39.37 21.81
N TYR A 165 -11.03 39.76 21.50
CA TYR A 165 -10.11 39.03 20.63
C TYR A 165 -8.75 38.89 21.30
N SER A 166 -8.43 37.67 21.69
CA SER A 166 -7.29 37.31 22.50
C SER A 166 -6.63 36.02 22.01
N ILE A 167 -5.32 35.88 22.27
CA ILE A 167 -4.52 34.70 21.94
C ILE A 167 -3.95 34.15 23.26
N SER A 168 -4.13 32.85 23.48
CA SER A 168 -3.54 32.14 24.64
C SER A 168 -2.18 31.56 24.30
N SER A 169 -2.02 30.92 23.14
CA SER A 169 -0.76 30.29 22.80
C SER A 169 -0.40 30.37 21.32
N ILE A 170 0.90 30.43 21.04
CA ILE A 170 1.48 30.43 19.69
C ILE A 170 2.53 29.32 19.62
N GLU A 171 2.46 28.49 18.59
CA GLU A 171 3.48 27.48 18.27
C GLU A 171 3.98 27.67 16.84
N ILE A 172 5.30 27.64 16.67
CA ILE A 172 5.97 27.93 15.41
C ILE A 172 7.01 26.85 15.16
N THR A 173 6.97 26.27 13.96
CA THR A 173 7.91 25.23 13.51
C THR A 173 8.46 25.61 12.14
N GLN A 174 9.79 25.67 11.99
CA GLN A 174 10.38 25.93 10.68
C GLN A 174 10.23 24.71 9.77
N LEU A 175 9.62 24.90 8.60
CA LEU A 175 9.41 23.86 7.58
C LEU A 175 10.53 23.84 6.54
N ASN A 176 10.98 25.02 6.11
CA ASN A 176 12.12 25.15 5.21
C ASN A 176 12.81 26.51 5.39
N THR A 177 14.03 26.63 4.85
CA THR A 177 14.82 27.87 4.91
C THR A 177 14.62 28.78 3.70
N THR A 178 13.87 28.35 2.68
CA THR A 178 13.69 29.11 1.42
C THR A 178 12.51 30.08 1.48
N GLY A 179 11.52 29.80 2.32
CA GLY A 179 10.25 30.54 2.34
C GLY A 179 9.27 30.11 1.24
N GLU A 180 9.60 29.07 0.47
CA GLU A 180 8.75 28.59 -0.62
C GLU A 180 7.56 27.80 -0.08
N MET A 181 6.35 28.16 -0.49
CA MET A 181 5.10 27.49 -0.13
C MET A 181 4.74 26.38 -1.11
N LYS A 182 4.01 25.35 -0.65
CA LYS A 182 3.32 24.38 -1.52
C LYS A 182 2.47 25.09 -2.58
N PRO A 183 2.20 24.46 -3.73
CA PRO A 183 1.02 24.80 -4.52
C PRO A 183 -0.19 24.89 -3.59
N THR A 184 -0.86 26.02 -3.63
CA THR A 184 -1.92 26.33 -2.66
C THR A 184 -3.26 26.44 -3.37
N ILE A 185 -4.28 25.83 -2.80
CA ILE A 185 -5.68 25.99 -3.18
C ILE A 185 -6.27 27.07 -2.28
N TRP A 186 -6.39 28.27 -2.82
CA TRP A 186 -7.00 29.42 -2.14
C TRP A 186 -8.51 29.41 -2.37
N ILE A 187 -9.30 29.58 -1.32
CA ILE A 187 -10.77 29.55 -1.42
C ILE A 187 -11.36 30.88 -0.97
N CYS A 188 -12.10 31.52 -1.87
CA CYS A 188 -13.00 32.63 -1.60
C CYS A 188 -14.43 32.11 -1.47
N GLY A 189 -15.16 32.58 -0.44
CA GLY A 189 -16.55 32.23 -0.27
C GLY A 189 -17.21 32.82 0.97
N ASP A 190 -18.46 32.42 1.17
CA ASP A 190 -19.33 32.88 2.26
C ASP A 190 -19.55 31.81 3.36
N SER A 191 -20.65 31.89 4.11
CA SER A 191 -20.98 30.96 5.19
C SER A 191 -21.09 29.51 4.72
N THR A 192 -21.50 29.26 3.48
CA THR A 192 -21.64 27.90 2.96
C THR A 192 -20.31 27.26 2.55
N VAL A 193 -19.22 28.03 2.63
CA VAL A 193 -17.86 27.64 2.24
C VAL A 193 -16.88 27.73 3.42
N ALA A 194 -17.12 28.66 4.35
CA ALA A 194 -16.25 29.00 5.48
C ALA A 194 -15.87 27.84 6.41
N ASN A 195 -14.73 28.01 7.10
CA ASN A 195 -14.36 27.19 8.24
C ASN A 195 -15.27 27.49 9.44
N TYR A 196 -15.67 26.44 10.14
CA TYR A 196 -16.33 26.51 11.44
C TYR A 196 -15.47 25.78 12.48
N TYR A 197 -15.41 26.34 13.69
CA TYR A 197 -14.55 25.88 14.78
C TYR A 197 -15.39 25.30 15.91
N ASN A 198 -14.78 24.45 16.75
CA ASN A 198 -15.48 23.68 17.78
C ASN A 198 -16.68 22.94 17.19
N THR A 199 -16.42 22.14 16.14
CA THR A 199 -17.43 21.52 15.27
C THR A 199 -18.42 20.59 15.97
N ALA A 200 -18.16 20.20 17.22
CA ALA A 200 -19.13 19.51 18.07
C ALA A 200 -20.29 20.42 18.52
N ASP A 201 -20.08 21.74 18.54
CA ASP A 201 -21.00 22.72 19.14
C ASP A 201 -21.76 23.56 18.09
N THR A 202 -21.49 23.38 16.79
CA THR A 202 -22.16 24.11 15.70
C THR A 202 -22.97 23.16 14.82
N ALA A 203 -24.18 23.60 14.44
CA ALA A 203 -24.99 22.90 13.45
C ALA A 203 -24.63 23.28 12.00
N GLN A 204 -23.90 24.40 11.80
CA GLN A 204 -23.55 24.94 10.49
C GLN A 204 -22.10 24.64 10.12
N HIS A 205 -21.91 24.34 8.84
CA HIS A 205 -20.64 23.94 8.27
C HIS A 205 -20.51 24.47 6.83
N GLY A 206 -19.32 24.89 6.44
CA GLY A 206 -19.00 25.21 5.05
C GLY A 206 -18.26 24.07 4.36
N TRP A 207 -18.45 23.90 3.05
CA TRP A 207 -17.82 22.79 2.33
C TRP A 207 -16.30 22.96 2.18
N GLY A 208 -15.81 24.20 2.14
CA GLY A 208 -14.38 24.50 1.98
C GLY A 208 -13.52 23.92 3.10
N GLN A 209 -14.07 23.78 4.31
CA GLN A 209 -13.38 23.18 5.46
C GLN A 209 -13.11 21.67 5.31
N TYR A 210 -13.83 20.99 4.41
CA TYR A 210 -13.71 19.55 4.17
C TYR A 210 -12.99 19.22 2.86
N LEU A 211 -12.56 20.22 2.07
CA LEU A 211 -11.94 19.99 0.78
C LEU A 211 -10.65 19.13 0.87
N ASN A 212 -9.91 19.24 1.98
CA ASN A 212 -8.73 18.42 2.27
C ASN A 212 -8.97 16.90 2.17
N ASN A 213 -10.21 16.44 2.35
CA ASN A 213 -10.54 15.02 2.26
C ASN A 213 -10.60 14.50 0.82
N TYR A 214 -10.61 15.40 -0.17
CA TYR A 214 -10.88 15.08 -1.57
C TYR A 214 -9.80 15.62 -2.54
N VAL A 215 -8.70 16.17 -2.01
CA VAL A 215 -7.54 16.63 -2.79
C VAL A 215 -6.26 16.05 -2.21
N ASN A 216 -5.22 15.90 -3.04
CA ASN A 216 -3.94 15.37 -2.59
C ASN A 216 -3.17 16.40 -1.71
N THR A 217 -3.30 16.29 -0.39
CA THR A 217 -2.67 17.22 0.57
C THR A 217 -1.15 17.01 0.74
N ASN A 218 -0.60 15.93 0.20
CA ASN A 218 0.86 15.80 0.05
C ASN A 218 1.37 16.85 -0.94
N VAL A 219 0.59 17.14 -1.98
CA VAL A 219 0.91 18.13 -3.03
C VAL A 219 0.39 19.52 -2.70
N PHE A 220 -0.89 19.65 -2.33
CA PHE A 220 -1.54 20.94 -2.16
C PHE A 220 -1.71 21.34 -0.69
N GLU A 221 -1.47 22.60 -0.39
CA GLU A 221 -2.01 23.24 0.82
C GLU A 221 -3.41 23.79 0.52
N VAL A 222 -4.40 23.57 1.38
CA VAL A 222 -5.73 24.20 1.22
C VAL A 222 -5.86 25.36 2.19
N ARG A 223 -6.15 26.55 1.66
CA ARG A 223 -6.31 27.79 2.42
C ARG A 223 -7.68 28.38 2.20
N ASN A 224 -8.57 28.09 3.14
CA ASN A 224 -9.93 28.59 3.12
C ASN A 224 -10.02 30.00 3.72
N GLN A 225 -10.14 31.02 2.87
CA GLN A 225 -10.32 32.41 3.29
C GLN A 225 -11.81 32.80 3.37
N ALA A 226 -12.72 31.87 3.13
CA ALA A 226 -14.15 32.13 3.19
C ALA A 226 -14.64 32.48 4.60
N SER A 227 -15.68 33.31 4.67
CA SER A 227 -16.24 33.75 5.96
C SER A 227 -17.74 33.97 5.92
N SER A 228 -18.41 33.64 7.02
CA SER A 228 -19.85 33.85 7.16
C SER A 228 -20.28 35.30 6.93
N GLY A 229 -21.29 35.49 6.08
CA GLY A 229 -21.86 36.80 5.74
C GLY A 229 -21.08 37.59 4.68
N GLN A 230 -20.01 37.00 4.13
CA GLN A 230 -19.17 37.68 3.13
C GLN A 230 -19.81 37.71 1.74
N TYR A 231 -19.45 38.73 0.96
CA TYR A 231 -19.85 38.98 -0.41
C TYR A 231 -18.63 39.44 -1.23
N ALA A 232 -18.71 39.44 -2.57
CA ALA A 232 -17.53 39.58 -3.44
C ALA A 232 -16.73 40.87 -3.18
N LYS A 233 -17.41 42.01 -3.04
CA LYS A 233 -16.75 43.31 -2.82
C LYS A 233 -16.08 43.39 -1.46
N GLY A 234 -16.74 42.94 -0.40
CA GLY A 234 -16.15 42.91 0.94
C GLY A 234 -14.92 42.00 0.98
N PHE A 235 -14.99 40.82 0.37
CA PHE A 235 -13.83 39.92 0.27
C PHE A 235 -12.63 40.59 -0.43
N TYR A 236 -12.89 41.28 -1.55
CA TYR A 236 -11.86 41.92 -2.36
C TYR A 236 -11.26 43.17 -1.72
N GLN A 237 -12.06 43.99 -1.02
CA GLN A 237 -11.67 45.31 -0.54
C GLN A 237 -11.31 45.35 0.96
N ASP A 238 -11.87 44.46 1.78
CA ASP A 238 -11.71 44.50 3.25
C ASP A 238 -10.52 43.65 3.74
N GLY A 239 -9.69 43.15 2.82
CA GLY A 239 -8.37 42.57 3.09
C GLY A 239 -8.30 41.03 3.13
N GLN A 240 -9.41 40.31 2.92
CA GLN A 240 -9.37 38.84 2.81
C GLN A 240 -8.70 38.34 1.52
N PHE A 241 -8.69 39.16 0.47
CA PHE A 241 -7.96 38.88 -0.76
C PHE A 241 -6.45 39.16 -0.66
N ASP A 242 -5.98 39.88 0.36
CA ASP A 242 -4.57 40.31 0.46
C ASP A 242 -3.56 39.14 0.54
N PRO A 243 -3.79 38.06 1.33
CA PRO A 243 -2.89 36.90 1.31
C PRO A 243 -2.85 36.23 -0.07
N ILE A 244 -3.99 36.13 -0.75
CA ILE A 244 -4.09 35.51 -2.07
C ILE A 244 -3.32 36.35 -3.09
N LYS A 245 -3.48 37.67 -3.05
CA LYS A 245 -2.74 38.61 -3.89
C LYS A 245 -1.23 38.62 -3.59
N THR A 246 -0.85 38.43 -2.33
CA THR A 246 0.54 38.49 -1.89
C THR A 246 1.29 37.18 -2.21
N TYR A 247 0.71 36.05 -1.82
CA TYR A 247 1.35 34.73 -1.87
C TYR A 247 0.93 33.86 -3.05
N GLY A 248 -0.17 34.20 -3.72
CA GLY A 248 -0.61 33.52 -4.94
C GLY A 248 0.45 33.56 -6.03
N LYS A 249 0.67 32.41 -6.67
CA LYS A 249 1.73 32.18 -7.66
C LYS A 249 1.31 31.15 -8.70
N ALA A 250 2.10 31.01 -9.76
CA ALA A 250 1.91 29.95 -10.75
C ALA A 250 1.92 28.55 -10.10
N GLY A 251 0.99 27.69 -10.52
CA GLY A 251 0.77 26.36 -9.94
C GLY A 251 -0.31 26.34 -8.84
N ASP A 252 -0.65 27.48 -8.24
CA ASP A 252 -1.77 27.60 -7.30
C ASP A 252 -3.13 27.58 -8.00
N TYR A 253 -4.15 27.18 -7.25
CA TYR A 253 -5.56 27.31 -7.64
C TYR A 253 -6.22 28.41 -6.82
N TYR A 254 -7.10 29.20 -7.46
CA TYR A 254 -7.99 30.13 -6.76
C TYR A 254 -9.44 29.79 -7.05
N ILE A 255 -10.13 29.28 -6.04
CA ILE A 255 -11.54 28.92 -6.11
C ILE A 255 -12.38 30.11 -5.63
N ILE A 256 -13.31 30.56 -6.47
CA ILE A 256 -14.27 31.63 -6.14
C ILE A 256 -15.67 31.01 -6.07
N SER A 257 -16.18 30.85 -4.85
CA SER A 257 -17.50 30.31 -4.56
C SER A 257 -18.27 31.28 -3.66
N ILE A 258 -18.71 32.39 -4.26
CA ILE A 258 -19.36 33.50 -3.56
C ILE A 258 -20.47 34.07 -4.44
N GLY A 259 -21.54 34.59 -3.83
CA GLY A 259 -22.67 35.16 -4.56
C GLY A 259 -23.99 35.13 -3.79
N ILE A 260 -24.10 34.25 -2.77
CA ILE A 260 -25.33 34.14 -1.96
C ILE A 260 -25.66 35.50 -1.31
N ASN A 261 -24.70 36.08 -0.60
CA ASN A 261 -24.91 37.37 0.09
C ASN A 261 -24.86 38.56 -0.86
N ASP A 262 -24.19 38.45 -2.01
CA ASP A 262 -24.16 39.51 -3.03
C ASP A 262 -25.56 39.85 -3.52
N THR A 263 -26.51 38.90 -3.52
CA THR A 263 -27.90 39.18 -3.85
C THR A 263 -28.60 40.14 -2.86
N ASN A 264 -28.00 40.38 -1.69
CA ASN A 264 -28.49 41.32 -0.67
C ASN A 264 -27.65 42.60 -0.58
N TYR A 265 -26.35 42.54 -0.89
CA TYR A 265 -25.40 43.65 -0.68
C TYR A 265 -24.88 44.29 -1.97
N SER A 266 -25.20 43.72 -3.13
CA SER A 266 -24.69 44.11 -4.44
C SER A 266 -25.78 43.93 -5.51
N ASN A 267 -25.43 44.18 -6.76
CA ASN A 267 -26.22 43.85 -7.94
C ASN A 267 -25.39 43.05 -8.94
N ALA A 268 -26.03 42.53 -9.98
CA ALA A 268 -25.39 41.70 -10.99
C ALA A 268 -24.16 42.35 -11.65
N ASP A 269 -24.20 43.65 -11.92
CA ASP A 269 -23.12 44.37 -12.60
C ASP A 269 -21.93 44.60 -11.65
N GLU A 270 -22.19 45.00 -10.41
CA GLU A 270 -21.13 45.16 -9.41
C GLU A 270 -20.49 43.81 -9.05
N TYR A 271 -21.29 42.75 -8.88
CA TYR A 271 -20.80 41.39 -8.69
C TYR A 271 -19.91 40.94 -9.87
N TYR A 272 -20.40 41.11 -11.10
CA TYR A 272 -19.64 40.78 -12.30
C TYR A 272 -18.29 41.51 -12.35
N ASN A 273 -18.30 42.82 -12.11
CA ASN A 273 -17.09 43.63 -12.15
C ASN A 273 -16.08 43.20 -11.08
N ILE A 274 -16.51 43.03 -9.84
CA ILE A 274 -15.61 42.66 -8.74
C ILE A 274 -15.05 41.25 -8.91
N VAL A 275 -15.87 40.26 -9.26
CA VAL A 275 -15.39 38.90 -9.51
C VAL A 275 -14.42 38.88 -10.69
N THR A 276 -14.69 39.65 -11.74
CA THR A 276 -13.76 39.82 -12.87
C THR A 276 -12.41 40.39 -12.42
N GLU A 277 -12.39 41.39 -11.55
CA GLU A 277 -11.14 41.95 -11.02
C GLU A 277 -10.37 40.95 -10.14
N MET A 278 -11.06 40.16 -9.31
CA MET A 278 -10.45 39.06 -8.56
C MET A 278 -9.81 38.01 -9.50
N VAL A 279 -10.53 37.62 -10.56
CA VAL A 279 -10.02 36.68 -11.58
C VAL A 279 -8.78 37.25 -12.27
N LYS A 280 -8.82 38.50 -12.74
CA LYS A 280 -7.68 39.15 -13.40
C LYS A 280 -6.47 39.24 -12.47
N ALA A 281 -6.68 39.62 -11.21
CA ALA A 281 -5.60 39.73 -10.22
C ALA A 281 -4.92 38.38 -9.96
N ALA A 282 -5.70 37.30 -9.82
CA ALA A 282 -5.16 35.96 -9.64
C ALA A 282 -4.45 35.45 -10.91
N LYS A 283 -5.02 35.67 -12.10
CA LYS A 283 -4.38 35.31 -13.38
C LYS A 283 -3.08 36.07 -13.62
N ALA A 284 -2.97 37.32 -13.20
CA ALA A 284 -1.73 38.09 -13.29
C ALA A 284 -0.59 37.48 -12.45
N LYS A 285 -0.92 36.64 -11.46
CA LYS A 285 0.04 35.83 -10.68
C LYS A 285 0.32 34.46 -11.29
N GLY A 286 -0.35 34.10 -12.39
CA GLY A 286 -0.26 32.79 -13.03
C GLY A 286 -1.11 31.70 -12.39
N MET A 287 -2.05 32.06 -11.50
CA MET A 287 -2.92 31.10 -10.82
C MET A 287 -3.98 30.54 -11.78
N ASN A 288 -4.38 29.29 -11.55
CA ASN A 288 -5.54 28.71 -12.21
C ASN A 288 -6.81 29.05 -11.44
N VAL A 289 -7.73 29.79 -12.06
CA VAL A 289 -8.94 30.28 -11.39
C VAL A 289 -10.11 29.37 -11.71
N ILE A 290 -10.88 29.01 -10.69
CA ILE A 290 -12.09 28.18 -10.80
C ILE A 290 -13.26 28.93 -10.17
N LEU A 291 -14.29 29.20 -10.97
CA LEU A 291 -15.55 29.76 -10.50
C LEU A 291 -16.51 28.62 -10.12
N VAL A 292 -17.22 28.75 -9.00
CA VAL A 292 -18.14 27.72 -8.50
C VAL A 292 -19.52 28.31 -8.31
N LYS A 293 -20.51 27.81 -9.08
CA LYS A 293 -21.92 28.14 -8.86
C LYS A 293 -22.42 27.46 -7.59
N GLN A 294 -22.61 28.22 -6.52
CA GLN A 294 -22.99 27.67 -5.21
C GLN A 294 -24.34 26.93 -5.23
N GLN A 295 -24.48 25.94 -4.35
CA GLN A 295 -25.70 25.18 -4.12
C GLN A 295 -26.92 26.04 -3.79
N GLY A 296 -28.12 25.50 -3.98
CA GLY A 296 -29.38 26.17 -3.68
C GLY A 296 -29.82 26.07 -2.22
N ARG A 297 -31.09 26.43 -1.99
CA ARG A 297 -31.78 26.29 -0.72
C ARG A 297 -32.48 24.94 -0.63
N ARG A 298 -32.64 24.38 0.57
CA ARG A 298 -33.40 23.12 0.74
C ARG A 298 -34.82 23.25 0.18
N GLY A 299 -35.49 24.38 0.40
CA GLY A 299 -36.81 24.67 -0.17
C GLY A 299 -36.90 24.65 -1.70
N ASP A 300 -35.78 24.68 -2.42
CA ASP A 300 -35.79 24.57 -3.88
C ASP A 300 -36.20 23.18 -4.38
N PHE A 301 -36.09 22.13 -3.55
CA PHE A 301 -36.58 20.79 -3.89
C PHE A 301 -38.10 20.69 -3.95
N ASN A 302 -38.84 21.68 -3.46
CA ASN A 302 -40.30 21.75 -3.58
C ASN A 302 -40.76 22.46 -4.87
N ARG A 303 -39.83 22.94 -5.71
CA ARG A 303 -40.17 23.68 -6.93
C ARG A 303 -40.34 22.72 -8.11
N SER A 304 -41.36 22.98 -8.91
CA SER A 304 -41.60 22.34 -10.21
C SER A 304 -41.98 23.42 -11.23
N PRO A 305 -41.22 23.62 -12.32
CA PRO A 305 -40.03 22.87 -12.73
C PRO A 305 -38.79 23.13 -11.84
N LYS A 306 -37.76 22.28 -12.01
CA LYS A 306 -36.41 22.45 -11.44
C LYS A 306 -35.85 23.86 -11.73
N LEU A 307 -35.12 24.44 -10.79
CA LEU A 307 -34.41 25.70 -11.02
C LEU A 307 -33.15 25.46 -11.84
N GLY A 308 -32.84 26.38 -12.77
CA GLY A 308 -31.62 26.32 -13.59
C GLY A 308 -30.39 27.00 -12.97
N GLY A 309 -30.54 27.72 -11.85
CA GLY A 309 -29.44 28.40 -11.18
C GLY A 309 -29.90 29.41 -10.12
N ARG A 310 -28.96 29.90 -9.31
CA ARG A 310 -29.14 30.97 -8.32
C ARG A 310 -27.87 31.83 -8.20
N TRP A 311 -27.92 32.85 -7.35
CA TRP A 311 -26.75 33.57 -6.80
C TRP A 311 -25.82 34.19 -7.86
N PHE A 312 -26.39 34.77 -8.92
CA PHE A 312 -25.62 35.31 -10.05
C PHE A 312 -24.75 34.27 -10.80
N GLY A 313 -25.14 32.99 -10.78
CA GLY A 313 -24.42 31.92 -11.50
C GLY A 313 -24.28 32.17 -13.02
N GLY A 314 -25.20 32.92 -13.63
CA GLY A 314 -25.08 33.33 -15.04
C GLY A 314 -23.96 34.36 -15.28
N GLN A 315 -23.67 35.24 -14.32
CA GLN A 315 -22.52 36.14 -14.39
C GLN A 315 -21.23 35.34 -14.33
N LEU A 316 -21.15 34.28 -13.51
CA LEU A 316 -19.98 33.40 -13.46
C LEU A 316 -19.74 32.70 -14.80
N ASP A 317 -20.79 32.28 -15.52
CA ASP A 317 -20.65 31.73 -16.88
C ASP A 317 -20.05 32.76 -17.85
N THR A 318 -20.54 33.99 -17.81
CA THR A 318 -20.03 35.09 -18.64
C THR A 318 -18.55 35.37 -18.34
N ILE A 319 -18.20 35.51 -17.07
CA ILE A 319 -16.81 35.77 -16.63
C ILE A 319 -15.90 34.61 -17.04
N ALA A 320 -16.33 33.36 -16.85
CA ALA A 320 -15.56 32.19 -17.22
C ALA A 320 -15.22 32.17 -18.71
N LYS A 321 -16.22 32.45 -19.54
CA LYS A 321 -16.05 32.54 -20.99
C LYS A 321 -15.11 33.67 -21.40
N GLU A 322 -15.31 34.87 -20.86
CA GLU A 322 -14.53 36.06 -21.24
C GLU A 322 -13.10 36.04 -20.71
N GLN A 323 -12.91 35.52 -19.50
CA GLN A 323 -11.60 35.41 -18.86
C GLN A 323 -10.91 34.08 -19.19
N ASN A 324 -11.55 33.17 -19.93
CA ASN A 324 -11.04 31.84 -20.25
C ASN A 324 -10.58 31.09 -18.99
N VAL A 325 -11.50 30.92 -18.04
CA VAL A 325 -11.30 30.20 -16.78
C VAL A 325 -12.40 29.16 -16.58
N THR A 326 -12.17 28.18 -15.71
CA THR A 326 -13.14 27.10 -15.47
C THR A 326 -14.32 27.61 -14.64
N CYS A 327 -15.54 27.24 -15.01
CA CYS A 327 -16.74 27.39 -14.19
C CYS A 327 -17.34 26.02 -13.91
N VAL A 328 -17.45 25.65 -12.64
CA VAL A 328 -18.08 24.39 -12.21
C VAL A 328 -19.47 24.65 -11.64
N ASP A 329 -20.39 23.76 -11.98
CA ASP A 329 -21.81 23.90 -11.65
C ASP A 329 -22.20 23.02 -10.45
N LEU A 330 -21.75 23.44 -9.26
CA LEU A 330 -22.13 22.77 -8.01
C LEU A 330 -23.65 22.88 -7.79
N PHE A 331 -24.32 23.94 -8.23
CA PHE A 331 -25.77 24.10 -8.12
C PHE A 331 -26.52 22.93 -8.73
N ASN A 332 -26.25 22.60 -10.00
CA ASN A 332 -26.95 21.49 -10.65
C ASN A 332 -26.54 20.13 -10.07
N ALA A 333 -25.25 19.92 -9.78
CA ALA A 333 -24.77 18.67 -9.15
C ALA A 333 -25.41 18.42 -7.78
N TRP A 334 -25.52 19.45 -6.94
CA TRP A 334 -26.22 19.41 -5.66
C TRP A 334 -27.71 19.14 -5.84
N GLN A 335 -28.35 19.78 -6.83
CA GLN A 335 -29.77 19.63 -7.06
C GLN A 335 -30.11 18.21 -7.55
N ASP A 336 -29.32 17.66 -8.47
CA ASP A 336 -29.50 16.28 -8.95
C ASP A 336 -29.26 15.26 -7.84
N PHE A 337 -28.23 15.46 -7.01
CA PHE A 337 -28.01 14.66 -5.81
C PHE A 337 -29.24 14.70 -4.88
N GLY A 338 -29.73 15.89 -4.54
CA GLY A 338 -30.85 16.02 -3.62
C GLY A 338 -32.13 15.35 -4.14
N PHE A 339 -32.45 15.49 -5.43
CA PHE A 339 -33.58 14.76 -6.02
C PHE A 339 -33.36 13.24 -6.05
N SER A 340 -32.12 12.77 -6.27
CA SER A 340 -31.82 11.34 -6.29
C SER A 340 -32.05 10.63 -4.95
N ILE A 341 -32.00 11.37 -3.83
CA ILE A 341 -32.17 10.80 -2.48
C ILE A 341 -33.56 11.01 -1.88
N GLY A 342 -34.50 11.62 -2.62
CA GLY A 342 -35.87 11.87 -2.14
C GLY A 342 -36.24 13.34 -1.95
N GLY A 343 -35.42 14.27 -2.43
CA GLY A 343 -35.76 15.70 -2.49
C GLY A 343 -35.80 16.37 -1.11
N TYR A 344 -36.85 17.17 -0.87
CA TYR A 344 -36.93 18.10 0.27
C TYR A 344 -36.78 17.41 1.64
N ASP A 345 -37.46 16.28 1.84
CA ASP A 345 -37.46 15.59 3.13
C ASP A 345 -36.10 14.95 3.42
N ALA A 346 -35.54 14.21 2.45
CA ALA A 346 -34.24 13.56 2.57
C ALA A 346 -33.08 14.55 2.72
N MET A 347 -33.18 15.71 2.07
CA MET A 347 -32.17 16.77 2.20
C MET A 347 -32.20 17.46 3.57
N GLY A 348 -33.17 17.16 4.44
CA GLY A 348 -33.22 17.72 5.80
C GLY A 348 -31.97 17.50 6.63
N GLU A 349 -31.34 16.32 6.54
CA GLU A 349 -30.10 16.01 7.27
C GLU A 349 -28.85 16.70 6.69
N TYR A 350 -28.93 17.23 5.46
CA TYR A 350 -27.84 17.91 4.77
C TYR A 350 -27.84 19.43 5.03
N TYR A 351 -28.84 19.94 5.73
CA TYR A 351 -28.93 21.33 6.17
C TYR A 351 -28.89 21.41 7.69
N ALA A 352 -28.40 22.54 8.21
CA ALA A 352 -28.41 22.79 9.64
C ALA A 352 -29.87 22.80 10.16
N ALA A 353 -30.07 22.38 11.41
CA ALA A 353 -31.40 22.29 11.99
C ALA A 353 -32.11 23.65 11.96
N ASN A 354 -33.36 23.68 11.46
CA ASN A 354 -34.15 24.89 11.25
C ASN A 354 -33.53 25.93 10.30
N ASP A 355 -32.61 25.52 9.42
CA ASP A 355 -31.97 26.35 8.41
C ASP A 355 -32.25 25.80 7.00
N ASP A 356 -32.51 26.71 6.06
CA ASP A 356 -32.85 26.38 4.66
C ASP A 356 -31.69 26.68 3.70
N LEU A 357 -30.59 27.26 4.20
CA LEU A 357 -29.44 27.70 3.40
C LEU A 357 -28.14 27.05 3.84
N HIS A 358 -27.87 27.02 5.14
CA HIS A 358 -26.60 26.56 5.68
C HIS A 358 -26.59 25.04 5.85
N GLN A 359 -25.45 24.44 5.52
CA GLN A 359 -25.28 23.00 5.49
C GLN A 359 -24.98 22.47 6.89
N SER A 360 -25.47 21.26 7.17
CA SER A 360 -24.92 20.45 8.26
C SER A 360 -23.52 19.96 7.89
N ALA A 361 -22.80 19.32 8.83
CA ALA A 361 -21.54 18.65 8.52
C ALA A 361 -21.66 17.67 7.33
N LYS A 362 -22.75 16.88 7.31
CA LYS A 362 -23.07 15.92 6.23
C LYS A 362 -23.28 16.62 4.89
N GLY A 363 -24.02 17.73 4.89
CA GLY A 363 -24.21 18.59 3.72
C GLY A 363 -22.93 19.17 3.16
N ALA A 364 -22.12 19.75 4.03
CA ALA A 364 -20.87 20.40 3.67
C ALA A 364 -19.86 19.39 3.13
N GLN A 365 -19.75 18.21 3.74
CA GLN A 365 -18.91 17.13 3.22
C GLN A 365 -19.36 16.64 1.85
N LYS A 366 -20.68 16.53 1.62
CA LYS A 366 -21.20 16.13 0.32
C LYS A 366 -20.95 17.19 -0.76
N ASN A 367 -21.14 18.47 -0.43
CA ASN A 367 -20.82 19.54 -1.36
C ASN A 367 -19.31 19.61 -1.66
N ALA A 368 -18.45 19.31 -0.68
CA ALA A 368 -17.00 19.23 -0.88
C ALA A 368 -16.60 18.09 -1.83
N GLU A 369 -17.26 16.93 -1.72
CA GLU A 369 -17.08 15.80 -2.65
C GLU A 369 -17.52 16.20 -4.07
N LEU A 370 -18.73 16.75 -4.22
CA LEU A 370 -19.28 17.14 -5.52
C LEU A 370 -18.41 18.19 -6.20
N VAL A 371 -17.99 19.23 -5.48
CA VAL A 371 -17.15 20.28 -6.04
C VAL A 371 -15.76 19.74 -6.40
N ALA A 372 -15.14 18.90 -5.57
CA ALA A 372 -13.84 18.30 -5.89
C ALA A 372 -13.88 17.49 -7.19
N ASN A 373 -14.93 16.67 -7.36
CA ASN A 373 -15.15 15.88 -8.58
C ASN A 373 -15.33 16.76 -9.82
N LEU A 374 -16.02 17.89 -9.69
CA LEU A 374 -16.21 18.84 -10.79
C LEU A 374 -14.92 19.61 -11.15
N MET A 375 -14.13 19.98 -10.15
CA MET A 375 -12.94 20.81 -10.34
C MET A 375 -11.74 20.04 -10.88
N LYS A 376 -11.64 18.72 -10.58
CA LYS A 376 -10.50 17.86 -10.97
C LYS A 376 -9.13 18.47 -10.61
N ILE A 377 -9.02 19.09 -9.44
CA ILE A 377 -7.75 19.64 -8.97
C ILE A 377 -6.80 18.49 -8.66
N GLY A 378 -5.56 18.56 -9.16
CA GLY A 378 -4.61 17.49 -8.96
C GLY A 378 -4.93 16.23 -9.75
N ASP A 379 -5.65 16.36 -10.87
CA ASP A 379 -5.99 15.22 -11.74
C ASP A 379 -4.75 14.36 -11.99
N THR A 380 -4.93 13.07 -11.80
CA THR A 380 -3.86 12.09 -11.93
C THR A 380 -3.96 11.26 -13.19
N GLU A 381 -5.01 11.45 -13.97
CA GLU A 381 -5.24 10.71 -15.20
C GLU A 381 -4.27 11.17 -16.31
N MET A 382 -3.53 10.21 -16.85
CA MET A 382 -2.64 10.38 -18.00
C MET A 382 -3.18 9.62 -19.21
N ASP A 383 -2.98 10.17 -20.41
CA ASP A 383 -3.36 9.53 -21.67
C ASP A 383 -2.34 8.45 -22.02
N THR A 384 -2.73 7.19 -21.82
CA THR A 384 -1.86 6.01 -21.99
C THR A 384 -1.71 5.56 -23.44
N SER A 385 -2.41 6.22 -24.38
CA SER A 385 -2.34 5.90 -25.82
C SER A 385 -1.18 6.59 -26.54
N VAL A 386 -0.45 7.48 -25.88
CA VAL A 386 0.61 8.32 -26.47
C VAL A 386 1.94 8.16 -25.74
N TYR A 387 3.02 8.64 -26.38
CA TYR A 387 4.32 8.80 -25.74
C TYR A 387 4.48 10.22 -25.19
N TYR A 388 5.33 10.37 -24.18
CA TYR A 388 5.65 11.63 -23.53
C TYR A 388 7.14 11.90 -23.51
N THR A 389 7.50 13.17 -23.68
CA THR A 389 8.76 13.74 -23.18
C THR A 389 8.46 14.45 -21.87
N PHE A 390 9.26 14.21 -20.82
CA PHE A 390 9.13 14.92 -19.55
C PHE A 390 10.15 16.03 -19.46
N LYS A 391 9.69 17.28 -19.54
CA LYS A 391 10.56 18.47 -19.52
C LYS A 391 10.57 19.13 -18.15
N ASN A 392 11.74 19.22 -17.54
CA ASN A 392 11.90 19.86 -16.23
C ASN A 392 11.63 21.37 -16.33
N THR A 393 10.79 21.91 -15.46
CA THR A 393 10.42 23.34 -15.53
C THR A 393 11.49 24.29 -14.98
N ASN A 394 12.47 23.78 -14.21
CA ASN A 394 13.58 24.59 -13.69
C ASN A 394 14.71 24.75 -14.71
N SER A 395 15.06 23.69 -15.43
CA SER A 395 16.17 23.67 -16.42
C SER A 395 15.71 23.85 -17.86
N GLY A 396 14.49 23.42 -18.20
CA GLY A 396 14.03 23.32 -19.59
C GLY A 396 14.59 22.10 -20.34
N LEU A 397 15.36 21.24 -19.69
CA LEU A 397 15.89 19.99 -20.23
C LEU A 397 14.86 18.85 -20.09
N VAL A 398 15.04 17.77 -20.84
CA VAL A 398 14.13 16.62 -20.85
C VAL A 398 14.73 15.42 -20.16
N MET A 399 13.88 14.54 -19.64
CA MET A 399 14.29 13.29 -19.01
C MET A 399 14.85 12.32 -20.05
N ASP A 400 16.01 11.74 -19.75
CA ASP A 400 16.92 11.08 -20.69
C ASP A 400 17.55 9.84 -20.03
N VAL A 401 17.69 8.75 -20.80
CA VAL A 401 18.52 7.61 -20.39
C VAL A 401 19.97 7.91 -20.76
N ALA A 402 20.87 7.87 -19.78
CA ALA A 402 22.28 8.16 -19.97
C ALA A 402 22.91 7.33 -21.10
N ASN A 403 23.63 8.01 -22.00
CA ASN A 403 24.27 7.42 -23.19
C ASN A 403 23.31 6.67 -24.15
N ALA A 404 21.99 6.83 -23.99
CA ALA A 404 20.98 6.04 -24.69
C ALA A 404 21.12 4.51 -24.49
N GLU A 405 21.77 4.05 -23.41
CA GLU A 405 21.95 2.64 -23.12
C GLU A 405 20.69 2.05 -22.46
N ILE A 406 19.90 1.27 -23.20
CA ILE A 406 18.68 0.66 -22.69
C ILE A 406 18.99 -0.71 -22.08
N LYS A 407 19.42 -0.69 -20.81
CA LYS A 407 19.78 -1.89 -20.02
C LYS A 407 19.43 -1.70 -18.55
N GLU A 408 19.46 -2.79 -17.78
CA GLU A 408 19.25 -2.75 -16.34
C GLU A 408 20.34 -1.89 -15.66
N GLY A 409 19.93 -1.06 -14.70
CA GLY A 409 20.78 -0.11 -14.00
C GLY A 409 21.15 1.13 -14.83
N ALA A 410 20.65 1.28 -16.05
CA ALA A 410 20.92 2.48 -16.84
C ALA A 410 20.32 3.72 -16.17
N ASN A 411 21.17 4.73 -15.93
CA ASN A 411 20.77 5.88 -15.16
C ASN A 411 19.78 6.77 -15.92
N VAL A 412 18.73 7.23 -15.22
CA VAL A 412 17.87 8.30 -15.73
C VAL A 412 18.44 9.64 -15.28
N GLN A 413 18.61 10.55 -16.22
CA GLN A 413 19.17 11.89 -16.04
C GLN A 413 18.31 12.92 -16.78
N GLN A 414 18.70 14.20 -16.73
CA GLN A 414 18.19 15.19 -17.68
C GLN A 414 19.22 15.50 -18.77
N TRP A 415 18.76 15.80 -19.98
CA TRP A 415 19.60 16.21 -21.09
C TRP A 415 18.88 17.15 -22.04
N SER A 416 19.63 17.82 -22.91
CA SER A 416 19.09 18.63 -24.00
C SER A 416 18.26 17.75 -24.94
N ALA A 417 17.09 18.25 -25.35
CA ALA A 417 16.21 17.50 -26.23
C ALA A 417 16.92 17.13 -27.54
N ASN A 418 16.97 15.84 -27.87
CA ASN A 418 17.67 15.30 -29.04
C ASN A 418 16.73 14.56 -30.01
N GLY A 419 15.46 14.38 -29.65
CA GLY A 419 14.43 13.75 -30.49
C GLY A 419 14.47 12.21 -30.54
N GLN A 420 15.45 11.58 -29.88
CA GLN A 420 15.64 10.13 -29.90
C GLN A 420 14.70 9.41 -28.90
N ASN A 421 14.55 8.10 -29.05
CA ASN A 421 13.65 7.29 -28.23
C ASN A 421 14.10 7.15 -26.76
N ASN A 422 15.37 7.42 -26.44
CA ASN A 422 15.88 7.39 -25.07
C ASN A 422 15.37 8.56 -24.18
N GLN A 423 14.65 9.52 -24.78
CA GLN A 423 14.02 10.65 -24.07
C GLN A 423 12.48 10.56 -24.06
N LYS A 424 11.92 9.48 -24.59
CA LYS A 424 10.48 9.30 -24.79
C LYS A 424 9.96 8.14 -23.95
N TRP A 425 8.77 8.32 -23.39
CA TRP A 425 8.24 7.44 -22.37
C TRP A 425 6.79 7.07 -22.63
N LYS A 426 6.44 5.80 -22.48
CA LYS A 426 5.07 5.29 -22.56
C LYS A 426 4.55 4.99 -21.17
N LEU A 427 3.34 5.45 -20.87
CA LEU A 427 2.69 5.20 -19.58
C LEU A 427 1.77 4.00 -19.70
N THR A 428 1.95 3.01 -18.83
CA THR A 428 1.04 1.86 -18.70
C THR A 428 0.40 1.88 -17.33
N PRO A 429 -0.94 1.88 -17.22
CA PRO A 429 -1.60 1.91 -15.92
C PRO A 429 -1.30 0.62 -15.16
N PHE A 430 -1.10 0.71 -13.84
CA PHE A 430 -0.86 -0.46 -13.01
C PHE A 430 -2.02 -1.47 -13.07
N ASN A 431 -3.24 -0.96 -13.02
CA ASN A 431 -4.48 -1.70 -13.27
C ASN A 431 -5.61 -0.71 -13.65
N ASN A 432 -6.77 -1.23 -14.07
CA ASN A 432 -7.91 -0.39 -14.43
C ASN A 432 -8.45 0.37 -13.21
N GLY A 433 -8.49 1.70 -13.30
CA GLY A 433 -9.04 2.57 -12.26
C GLY A 433 -8.04 3.01 -11.18
N THR A 434 -6.75 2.71 -11.30
CA THR A 434 -5.70 3.33 -10.46
C THR A 434 -5.13 4.59 -11.07
N THR A 435 -4.47 5.36 -10.20
CA THR A 435 -3.78 6.62 -10.50
C THR A 435 -2.26 6.42 -10.68
N TYR A 436 -1.79 5.16 -10.69
CA TYR A 436 -0.37 4.80 -10.80
C TYR A 436 -0.04 4.23 -12.17
N TYR A 437 1.16 4.56 -12.65
CA TYR A 437 1.67 4.19 -13.95
C TYR A 437 3.07 3.59 -13.83
N TYR A 438 3.34 2.60 -14.67
CA TYR A 438 4.68 2.25 -15.09
C TYR A 438 5.13 3.24 -16.17
N VAL A 439 6.37 3.73 -16.06
CA VAL A 439 6.97 4.63 -17.05
C VAL A 439 7.97 3.84 -17.88
N ARG A 440 7.57 3.44 -19.09
CA ARG A 440 8.33 2.56 -19.99
C ARG A 440 9.14 3.35 -21.00
N SER A 441 10.36 2.91 -21.31
CA SER A 441 11.19 3.53 -22.35
C SER A 441 10.58 3.30 -23.74
N ALA A 442 10.56 4.32 -24.61
CA ALA A 442 10.12 4.13 -25.99
C ALA A 442 11.14 3.37 -26.85
N ALA A 443 12.41 3.38 -26.43
CA ALA A 443 13.49 2.68 -27.12
C ALA A 443 13.40 1.15 -26.93
N ASP A 444 13.00 0.71 -25.75
CA ASP A 444 12.56 -0.68 -25.48
C ASP A 444 11.55 -0.66 -24.33
N GLU A 445 10.29 -1.01 -24.63
CA GLU A 445 9.20 -0.98 -23.66
C GLU A 445 9.30 -2.07 -22.58
N ASN A 446 10.27 -2.99 -22.70
CA ASN A 446 10.60 -3.94 -21.65
C ASN A 446 11.38 -3.30 -20.50
N TYR A 447 11.87 -2.06 -20.64
CA TYR A 447 12.55 -1.34 -19.55
C TYR A 447 11.68 -0.22 -19.00
N VAL A 448 11.64 -0.14 -17.67
CA VAL A 448 10.82 0.81 -16.91
C VAL A 448 11.65 1.57 -15.88
N TRP A 449 11.18 2.75 -15.48
CA TRP A 449 11.74 3.45 -14.33
C TRP A 449 11.55 2.63 -13.04
N LYS A 450 12.55 2.64 -12.18
CA LYS A 450 12.48 2.21 -10.80
C LYS A 450 13.15 3.21 -9.87
N ALA A 451 12.47 3.50 -8.77
CA ALA A 451 12.94 4.37 -7.70
C ALA A 451 13.66 3.51 -6.64
N MET A 452 14.99 3.44 -6.70
CA MET A 452 15.81 2.38 -6.09
C MET A 452 15.84 2.30 -4.56
N THR A 453 15.32 3.31 -3.87
CA THR A 453 15.11 3.24 -2.41
C THR A 453 13.76 3.87 -2.07
N GLY A 454 13.23 3.63 -0.87
CA GLY A 454 12.00 4.31 -0.41
C GLY A 454 12.25 5.68 0.22
N SER A 455 13.45 6.23 0.12
CA SER A 455 13.89 7.44 0.84
C SER A 455 14.38 8.54 -0.11
N ALA A 456 14.42 9.77 0.40
CA ALA A 456 14.97 10.90 -0.32
C ALA A 456 16.43 10.62 -0.74
N GLY A 457 16.74 10.87 -2.01
CA GLY A 457 18.03 10.58 -2.63
C GLY A 457 18.06 9.25 -3.39
N GLY A 458 17.00 8.44 -3.33
CA GLY A 458 16.91 7.22 -4.12
C GLY A 458 16.95 7.50 -5.63
N ASN A 459 17.88 6.86 -6.33
CA ASN A 459 18.08 7.03 -7.77
C ASN A 459 16.85 6.60 -8.58
N ILE A 460 16.64 7.23 -9.75
CA ILE A 460 15.72 6.71 -10.78
C ILE A 460 16.56 6.07 -11.89
N GLU A 461 16.35 4.79 -12.15
CA GLU A 461 17.08 4.05 -13.19
C GLU A 461 16.15 3.11 -13.96
N LEU A 462 16.65 2.60 -15.09
CA LEU A 462 15.97 1.58 -15.87
C LEU A 462 16.18 0.19 -15.29
N VAL A 463 15.10 -0.57 -15.23
CA VAL A 463 15.12 -2.00 -14.91
C VAL A 463 14.17 -2.75 -15.84
N PRO A 464 14.36 -4.06 -16.05
CA PRO A 464 13.39 -4.88 -16.77
C PRO A 464 12.01 -4.80 -16.09
N TYR A 465 10.97 -4.71 -16.91
CA TYR A 465 9.60 -4.64 -16.45
C TYR A 465 9.24 -5.90 -15.65
N SER A 466 8.74 -5.69 -14.42
CA SER A 466 8.10 -6.74 -13.63
C SER A 466 6.79 -6.20 -13.06
N GLY A 467 5.68 -6.92 -13.26
CA GLY A 467 4.35 -6.43 -12.87
C GLY A 467 4.04 -6.42 -11.36
N LYS A 468 5.05 -6.53 -10.48
CA LYS A 468 4.87 -6.80 -9.04
C LYS A 468 5.70 -5.91 -8.10
N ASP A 469 6.43 -4.92 -8.62
CA ASP A 469 7.32 -4.08 -7.82
C ASP A 469 6.75 -2.66 -7.64
N SER A 470 6.38 -2.30 -6.41
CA SER A 470 5.90 -0.95 -6.08
C SER A 470 6.93 0.14 -6.31
N MET A 471 8.23 -0.18 -6.39
CA MET A 471 9.29 0.77 -6.68
C MET A 471 9.28 1.23 -8.15
N MET A 472 8.54 0.53 -9.03
CA MET A 472 8.33 0.88 -10.45
C MET A 472 7.07 1.74 -10.67
N LEU A 473 6.34 2.09 -9.62
CA LEU A 473 5.05 2.78 -9.70
C LEU A 473 5.18 4.27 -9.40
N PHE A 474 4.65 5.07 -10.33
CA PHE A 474 4.68 6.54 -10.27
C PHE A 474 3.27 7.11 -10.46
N GLN A 475 2.92 8.14 -9.70
CA GLN A 475 1.66 8.87 -9.87
C GLN A 475 1.96 10.30 -10.31
N PHE A 476 1.25 10.75 -11.34
CA PHE A 476 1.41 12.08 -11.90
C PHE A 476 0.32 12.98 -11.33
N THR A 477 0.63 13.98 -10.53
CA THR A 477 -0.37 14.94 -10.01
C THR A 477 -0.26 16.24 -10.80
N LYS A 478 -1.32 16.59 -11.55
CA LYS A 478 -1.35 17.81 -12.37
C LYS A 478 -1.45 19.09 -11.53
N LEU A 479 -0.63 20.07 -11.85
CA LEU A 479 -0.59 21.39 -11.22
C LEU A 479 -1.38 22.42 -12.01
N GLY A 480 -1.70 23.57 -11.39
CA GLY A 480 -2.49 24.63 -12.01
C GLY A 480 -1.87 25.24 -13.27
N ASP A 481 -0.55 25.16 -13.43
CA ASP A 481 0.19 25.63 -14.61
C ASP A 481 0.31 24.56 -15.72
N GLY A 482 -0.27 23.38 -15.52
CA GLY A 482 -0.24 22.24 -16.43
C GLY A 482 1.01 21.36 -16.33
N SER A 483 1.97 21.70 -15.47
CA SER A 483 3.06 20.78 -15.10
C SER A 483 2.59 19.72 -14.11
N TYR A 484 3.43 18.75 -13.81
CA TYR A 484 3.14 17.62 -12.93
C TYR A 484 4.20 17.50 -11.85
N TYR A 485 3.76 17.15 -10.66
CA TYR A 485 4.60 16.38 -9.74
C TYR A 485 4.48 14.90 -10.08
N ILE A 486 5.60 14.18 -9.97
CA ILE A 486 5.63 12.73 -10.17
C ILE A 486 6.01 12.12 -8.83
N SER A 487 5.04 11.61 -8.08
CA SER A 487 5.29 10.94 -6.80
C SER A 487 5.71 9.48 -7.01
N THR A 488 6.51 8.98 -6.08
CA THR A 488 7.05 7.61 -6.12
C THR A 488 6.34 6.73 -5.10
N ARG A 489 5.81 5.59 -5.53
CA ARG A 489 5.16 4.66 -4.59
C ARG A 489 6.18 3.99 -3.66
N SER A 490 7.44 3.89 -4.09
CA SER A 490 8.58 3.44 -3.27
C SER A 490 8.65 4.15 -1.91
N SER A 491 8.40 5.46 -1.90
CA SER A 491 8.40 6.29 -0.68
C SER A 491 7.03 6.44 -0.01
N LYS A 492 6.05 5.61 -0.40
CA LYS A 492 4.64 5.78 0.01
C LYS A 492 4.12 7.18 -0.32
N ASP A 493 4.48 7.67 -1.51
CA ASP A 493 4.07 8.98 -2.05
C ASP A 493 4.62 10.20 -1.29
N ALA A 494 5.62 10.00 -0.44
CA ALA A 494 6.28 11.08 0.31
C ALA A 494 7.36 11.82 -0.51
N CYS A 495 7.93 11.16 -1.53
CA CYS A 495 8.98 11.71 -2.39
C CYS A 495 8.52 11.88 -3.84
N PHE A 496 9.09 12.88 -4.50
CA PHE A 496 8.82 13.29 -5.87
C PHE A 496 10.08 13.21 -6.73
N VAL A 497 9.92 12.89 -8.00
CA VAL A 497 11.01 12.86 -8.99
C VAL A 497 11.56 14.27 -9.20
N GLU A 498 12.85 14.44 -9.01
CA GLU A 498 13.56 15.71 -9.13
C GLU A 498 14.87 15.59 -9.93
N THR A 499 15.40 16.74 -10.34
CA THR A 499 16.82 16.83 -10.73
C THR A 499 17.66 17.10 -9.48
N ALA A 500 18.66 16.25 -9.24
CA ALA A 500 19.46 16.30 -8.03
C ALA A 500 20.11 17.68 -7.83
N SER A 501 19.97 18.21 -6.61
CA SER A 501 20.46 19.56 -6.23
C SER A 501 19.90 20.70 -7.08
N ALA A 502 18.73 20.50 -7.71
CA ALA A 502 18.11 21.45 -8.64
C ALA A 502 19.03 21.91 -9.79
N SER A 503 19.97 21.06 -10.19
CA SER A 503 20.92 21.35 -11.27
C SER A 503 20.18 21.60 -12.59
N LYS A 504 20.73 22.51 -13.41
CA LYS A 504 20.24 22.87 -14.74
C LYS A 504 21.12 22.33 -15.87
N GLU A 505 22.18 21.61 -15.53
CA GLU A 505 23.16 21.09 -16.48
C GLU A 505 22.71 19.77 -17.11
N ASN A 506 23.21 19.49 -18.31
CA ASN A 506 23.13 18.17 -18.94
C ASN A 506 23.80 17.12 -18.06
N GLY A 507 23.18 15.95 -17.96
CA GLY A 507 23.69 14.83 -17.16
C GLY A 507 23.38 14.95 -15.65
N ALA A 508 22.62 15.96 -15.24
CA ALA A 508 22.18 16.01 -13.84
C ALA A 508 21.29 14.81 -13.53
N ASN A 509 21.60 14.15 -12.42
CA ASN A 509 20.93 12.93 -12.01
C ASN A 509 19.43 13.16 -11.75
N VAL A 510 18.59 12.21 -12.14
CA VAL A 510 17.18 12.18 -11.75
C VAL A 510 17.01 11.21 -10.58
N GLN A 511 16.44 11.71 -9.49
CA GLN A 511 16.27 10.96 -8.25
C GLN A 511 14.90 11.27 -7.64
N GLN A 512 14.50 10.53 -6.61
CA GLN A 512 13.39 10.95 -5.77
C GLN A 512 13.90 11.80 -4.60
N TRP A 513 13.10 12.78 -4.16
CA TRP A 513 13.40 13.57 -2.97
C TRP A 513 12.10 13.99 -2.28
N GLY A 514 12.15 14.25 -0.98
CA GLY A 514 11.00 14.84 -0.26
C GLY A 514 10.59 16.18 -0.89
N MET A 515 9.36 16.63 -0.66
CA MET A 515 8.87 17.92 -1.21
C MET A 515 9.86 19.06 -0.88
N SER A 516 10.56 19.56 -1.90
CA SER A 516 11.56 20.63 -1.75
C SER A 516 11.02 21.99 -2.17
N TYR A 517 9.81 22.03 -2.73
CA TYR A 517 9.11 23.22 -3.24
C TYR A 517 9.78 23.89 -4.44
N SER A 518 10.93 23.36 -4.88
CA SER A 518 11.69 23.84 -6.02
C SER A 518 11.11 23.32 -7.33
N LYS A 519 11.19 24.16 -8.37
CA LYS A 519 10.78 23.81 -9.74
C LYS A 519 11.54 22.61 -10.33
N CYS A 520 12.62 22.14 -9.69
CA CYS A 520 13.33 20.92 -10.10
C CYS A 520 12.48 19.66 -9.95
N GLN A 521 11.40 19.70 -9.15
CA GLN A 521 10.43 18.61 -9.01
C GLN A 521 9.25 18.69 -9.99
N ASN A 522 9.16 19.76 -10.79
CA ASN A 522 8.04 20.02 -11.68
C ASN A 522 8.39 19.63 -13.13
N TRP A 523 7.53 18.83 -13.75
CA TRP A 523 7.75 18.28 -15.08
C TRP A 523 6.57 18.58 -16.01
N LYS A 524 6.82 19.12 -17.20
CA LYS A 524 5.80 19.16 -18.27
C LYS A 524 5.80 17.84 -19.01
N ALA A 525 4.65 17.19 -19.08
CA ALA A 525 4.44 16.00 -19.91
C ALA A 525 4.00 16.45 -21.31
N GLU A 526 4.92 16.45 -22.26
CA GLU A 526 4.68 16.88 -23.65
C GLU A 526 4.44 15.64 -24.52
N LYS A 527 3.25 15.53 -25.14
CA LYS A 527 2.93 14.40 -26.05
C LYS A 527 3.90 14.39 -27.22
N CYS A 528 4.37 13.21 -27.61
CA CYS A 528 5.31 13.01 -28.71
C CYS A 528 5.04 11.69 -29.46
N GLU A 529 5.73 11.51 -30.58
CA GLU A 529 5.71 10.27 -31.36
C GLU A 529 7.01 9.50 -31.13
N LYS A 530 6.91 8.16 -31.07
CA LYS A 530 8.08 7.28 -31.13
C LYS A 530 8.77 7.53 -32.48
N THR A 531 10.08 7.73 -32.46
CA THR A 531 10.85 7.80 -33.72
C THR A 531 11.01 6.38 -34.21
N ASP A 532 10.57 6.11 -35.44
CA ASP A 532 10.91 4.86 -36.11
C ASP A 532 12.43 4.79 -36.27
N ASP A 533 13.00 3.62 -36.03
CA ASP A 533 14.43 3.39 -36.27
C ASP A 533 14.75 3.73 -37.74
N PRO A 534 15.95 4.26 -38.05
CA PRO A 534 16.32 4.52 -39.43
C PRO A 534 16.20 3.22 -40.24
N VAL A 535 15.23 3.22 -41.15
CA VAL A 535 14.94 2.15 -42.10
C VAL A 535 16.14 1.99 -43.04
N ASP A 536 16.80 0.84 -42.99
CA ASP A 536 17.66 0.37 -44.09
C ASP A 536 16.82 0.28 -45.38
N PRO A 537 17.36 0.68 -46.56
CA PRO A 537 16.56 0.84 -47.77
C PRO A 537 15.91 -0.48 -48.24
N PRO A 538 14.77 -0.41 -48.94
CA PRO A 538 13.86 -1.53 -49.09
C PRO A 538 14.41 -2.60 -50.04
N ALA A 539 14.44 -3.84 -49.59
CA ALA A 539 14.43 -5.01 -50.49
C ALA A 539 12.99 -5.21 -51.01
N PRO A 540 12.81 -5.57 -52.30
CA PRO A 540 11.53 -5.45 -53.00
C PRO A 540 10.46 -6.40 -52.45
N GLU A 541 9.21 -5.91 -52.42
CA GLU A 541 8.01 -6.67 -52.05
C GLU A 541 7.72 -7.83 -53.01
N GLU A 542 7.25 -8.96 -52.44
CA GLU A 542 6.17 -9.88 -52.87
C GLU A 542 6.36 -11.27 -52.21
N PRO A 543 5.32 -12.08 -51.96
CA PRO A 543 4.06 -11.86 -51.24
C PRO A 543 3.99 -12.72 -49.96
N THR A 544 3.03 -12.44 -49.08
CA THR A 544 2.75 -13.22 -47.86
C THR A 544 2.34 -14.66 -48.19
N ALA A 545 3.15 -15.64 -47.78
CA ALA A 545 2.76 -17.04 -47.64
C ALA A 545 2.64 -17.38 -46.15
N SER A 546 1.53 -18.03 -45.79
CA SER A 546 1.26 -18.58 -44.45
C SER A 546 2.33 -19.59 -44.05
N VAL A 547 2.89 -19.41 -42.85
CA VAL A 547 3.81 -20.36 -42.22
C VAL A 547 2.98 -21.54 -41.67
N PRO A 548 3.35 -22.81 -41.94
CA PRO A 548 2.62 -23.98 -41.46
C PRO A 548 2.62 -24.09 -39.94
N THR A 549 1.44 -24.36 -39.35
CA THR A 549 1.22 -24.40 -37.89
C THR A 549 1.18 -25.82 -37.29
N MET A 550 1.34 -26.89 -38.08
CA MET A 550 1.27 -28.29 -37.60
C MET A 550 2.40 -29.16 -38.18
N ILE A 551 3.16 -29.86 -37.32
CA ILE A 551 4.23 -30.79 -37.72
C ILE A 551 3.60 -31.99 -38.44
N GLY A 552 4.10 -32.31 -39.64
CA GLY A 552 3.58 -33.37 -40.49
C GLY A 552 2.45 -32.97 -41.45
N ASP A 553 1.86 -31.78 -41.32
CA ASP A 553 0.95 -31.17 -42.31
C ASP A 553 1.78 -30.29 -43.26
N LEU A 554 2.19 -30.88 -44.38
CA LEU A 554 3.11 -30.27 -45.34
C LEU A 554 2.36 -29.51 -46.45
N ASN A 555 1.07 -29.79 -46.65
CA ASN A 555 0.25 -29.16 -47.67
C ASN A 555 -0.65 -28.01 -47.15
N GLN A 556 -0.70 -27.82 -45.82
CA GLN A 556 -1.48 -26.80 -45.09
C GLN A 556 -3.00 -26.94 -45.17
N ASP A 557 -3.52 -28.16 -45.35
CA ASP A 557 -4.96 -28.42 -45.35
C ASP A 557 -5.52 -28.77 -43.96
N SER A 558 -4.66 -28.76 -42.93
CA SER A 558 -4.98 -29.12 -41.54
C SER A 558 -5.31 -30.61 -41.33
N ILE A 559 -4.97 -31.46 -42.29
CA ILE A 559 -5.20 -32.91 -42.26
C ILE A 559 -3.88 -33.60 -42.63
N ILE A 560 -3.36 -34.42 -41.73
CA ILE A 560 -2.16 -35.22 -42.04
C ILE A 560 -2.60 -36.47 -42.80
N ASP A 561 -2.31 -36.51 -44.10
CA ASP A 561 -2.73 -37.61 -44.97
C ASP A 561 -1.66 -38.06 -45.98
N LEU A 562 -2.08 -38.91 -46.93
CA LEU A 562 -1.20 -39.45 -47.97
C LEU A 562 -0.55 -38.37 -48.85
N SER A 563 -1.16 -37.19 -48.95
CA SER A 563 -0.62 -36.07 -49.72
C SER A 563 0.59 -35.43 -49.03
N ASP A 564 0.61 -35.34 -47.70
CA ASP A 564 1.78 -34.92 -46.93
C ASP A 564 2.92 -35.93 -47.02
N LEU A 565 2.60 -37.22 -46.95
CA LEU A 565 3.60 -38.26 -47.15
C LEU A 565 4.29 -38.15 -48.52
N VAL A 566 3.58 -37.74 -49.57
CA VAL A 566 4.15 -37.51 -50.90
C VAL A 566 5.10 -36.30 -50.90
N LEU A 567 4.77 -35.25 -50.14
CA LEU A 567 5.63 -34.08 -49.98
C LEU A 567 6.88 -34.41 -49.16
N LEU A 568 6.75 -35.19 -48.09
CA LEU A 568 7.86 -35.62 -47.25
C LEU A 568 8.85 -36.51 -48.03
N LYS A 569 8.33 -37.45 -48.84
CA LYS A 569 9.16 -38.29 -49.73
C LYS A 569 9.96 -37.48 -50.74
N ARG A 570 9.39 -36.40 -51.25
CA ARG A 570 10.09 -35.49 -52.19
C ARG A 570 11.15 -34.66 -51.47
N ALA A 571 10.88 -34.26 -50.22
CA ALA A 571 11.83 -33.52 -49.38
C ALA A 571 13.03 -34.40 -48.95
N ALA A 572 12.80 -35.69 -48.69
CA ALA A 572 13.87 -36.65 -48.36
C ALA A 572 14.71 -37.08 -49.58
N ASP A 573 14.17 -37.00 -50.81
CA ASP A 573 14.90 -37.33 -52.04
C ASP A 573 15.78 -36.17 -52.52
N LYS A 574 17.09 -36.28 -52.22
CA LYS A 574 18.13 -35.29 -52.57
C LYS A 574 18.34 -35.10 -54.09
N ASN A 575 17.77 -35.93 -54.95
CA ASN A 575 17.89 -35.83 -56.42
C ASN A 575 16.62 -35.32 -57.12
N SER A 576 15.56 -34.99 -56.38
CA SER A 576 14.22 -34.71 -56.93
C SER A 576 14.05 -33.33 -57.57
N GLY A 577 14.99 -32.40 -57.37
CA GLY A 577 14.91 -31.02 -57.86
C GLY A 577 13.79 -30.18 -57.19
N TYR A 578 13.25 -30.64 -56.05
CA TYR A 578 12.15 -30.02 -55.32
C TYR A 578 12.60 -28.83 -54.44
N VAL A 579 11.72 -27.85 -54.24
CA VAL A 579 11.96 -26.65 -53.41
C VAL A 579 11.91 -27.02 -51.92
N SER A 580 12.87 -26.58 -51.12
CA SER A 580 13.03 -27.01 -49.73
C SER A 580 11.84 -26.61 -48.84
N LEU A 581 11.20 -27.60 -48.21
CA LEU A 581 10.24 -27.39 -47.11
C LEU A 581 10.99 -27.10 -45.80
N PRO A 582 10.37 -26.41 -44.82
CA PRO A 582 11.02 -26.16 -43.53
C PRO A 582 11.35 -27.47 -42.82
N VAL A 583 12.61 -27.66 -42.43
CA VAL A 583 13.08 -28.85 -41.69
C VAL A 583 12.23 -29.08 -40.43
N THR A 584 11.81 -28.00 -39.77
CA THR A 584 11.01 -28.02 -38.54
C THR A 584 9.63 -28.69 -38.65
N VAL A 585 9.07 -28.85 -39.85
CA VAL A 585 7.80 -29.56 -40.06
C VAL A 585 7.97 -30.92 -40.74
N CYS A 586 9.17 -31.21 -41.24
CA CYS A 586 9.51 -32.44 -41.96
C CYS A 586 10.31 -33.44 -41.11
N ASP A 587 11.06 -32.95 -40.12
CA ASP A 587 11.86 -33.73 -39.19
C ASP A 587 10.94 -34.31 -38.10
N LEU A 588 10.53 -35.57 -38.28
CA LEU A 588 9.55 -36.24 -37.41
C LEU A 588 10.23 -37.01 -36.27
N ASN A 589 11.52 -37.32 -36.40
CA ASN A 589 12.30 -37.97 -35.35
C ASN A 589 13.12 -36.96 -34.48
N GLY A 590 13.16 -35.69 -34.87
CA GLY A 590 13.84 -34.61 -34.16
C GLY A 590 15.37 -34.67 -34.26
N ASP A 591 15.92 -35.36 -35.26
CA ASP A 591 17.37 -35.56 -35.42
C ASP A 591 18.07 -34.41 -36.18
N GLY A 592 17.29 -33.41 -36.62
CA GLY A 592 17.78 -32.23 -37.34
C GLY A 592 17.97 -32.46 -38.84
N ALA A 593 17.60 -33.62 -39.38
CA ALA A 593 17.66 -33.95 -40.80
C ALA A 593 16.29 -34.41 -41.34
N VAL A 594 16.13 -34.33 -42.66
CA VAL A 594 14.95 -34.90 -43.36
C VAL A 594 15.43 -36.08 -44.20
N THR A 595 15.04 -37.28 -43.81
CA THR A 595 15.58 -38.55 -44.33
C THR A 595 14.47 -39.57 -44.60
N ASP A 596 14.84 -40.75 -45.09
CA ASP A 596 13.91 -41.86 -45.27
C ASP A 596 13.32 -42.36 -43.94
N ASP A 597 13.93 -42.04 -42.79
CA ASP A 597 13.39 -42.38 -41.47
C ASP A 597 12.16 -41.53 -41.11
N ASP A 598 12.14 -40.24 -41.48
CA ASP A 598 10.96 -39.38 -41.32
C ASP A 598 9.80 -39.85 -42.20
N VAL A 599 10.13 -40.25 -43.43
CA VAL A 599 9.16 -40.85 -44.35
C VAL A 599 8.54 -42.11 -43.74
N ARG A 600 9.35 -42.96 -43.11
CA ARG A 600 8.89 -44.18 -42.44
C ARG A 600 7.95 -43.87 -41.27
N ILE A 601 8.29 -42.87 -40.44
CA ILE A 601 7.45 -42.44 -39.29
C ILE A 601 6.08 -41.94 -39.77
N MET A 602 6.06 -41.13 -40.84
CA MET A 602 4.82 -40.66 -41.46
C MET A 602 3.99 -41.83 -42.01
N GLN A 603 4.63 -42.84 -42.62
CA GLN A 603 3.94 -44.03 -43.11
C GLN A 603 3.32 -44.84 -41.97
N GLU A 604 4.06 -45.07 -40.88
CA GLU A 604 3.59 -45.80 -39.70
C GLU A 604 2.38 -45.10 -39.05
N PHE A 605 2.41 -43.77 -38.96
CA PHE A 605 1.30 -42.97 -38.45
C PHE A 605 0.05 -43.08 -39.35
N LEU A 606 0.19 -42.91 -40.66
CA LEU A 606 -0.94 -42.95 -41.60
C LEU A 606 -1.62 -44.32 -41.72
N VAL A 607 -0.90 -45.40 -41.41
CA VAL A 607 -1.45 -46.76 -41.39
C VAL A 607 -1.87 -47.22 -39.99
N GLY A 608 -1.79 -46.35 -38.98
CA GLY A 608 -2.22 -46.62 -37.61
C GLY A 608 -1.32 -47.58 -36.83
N LEU A 609 -0.08 -47.81 -37.28
CA LEU A 609 0.94 -48.56 -36.52
C LEU A 609 1.61 -47.69 -35.45
N ARG A 610 1.34 -46.38 -35.46
CA ARG A 610 1.88 -45.38 -34.55
C ARG A 610 0.77 -44.37 -34.20
N GLU A 611 0.57 -44.10 -32.91
CA GLU A 611 -0.49 -43.20 -32.43
C GLU A 611 -0.11 -41.70 -32.51
N GLN A 612 1.19 -41.37 -32.54
CA GLN A 612 1.70 -39.99 -32.55
C GLN A 612 2.94 -39.86 -33.46
N LEU A 613 3.08 -38.71 -34.14
CA LEU A 613 4.12 -38.50 -35.16
C LEU A 613 5.55 -38.30 -34.62
N VAL A 614 5.74 -38.05 -33.32
CA VAL A 614 7.06 -37.75 -32.72
C VAL A 614 7.35 -38.75 -31.59
N GLU A 615 8.55 -39.35 -31.56
CA GLU A 615 8.98 -40.23 -30.46
C GLU A 615 9.50 -39.44 -29.24
N ASN A 616 9.05 -39.83 -28.04
CA ASN A 616 9.56 -39.32 -26.77
C ASN A 616 10.97 -39.86 -26.50
N SER A 617 12.00 -39.17 -26.98
CA SER A 617 13.37 -39.38 -26.54
C SER A 617 13.74 -38.36 -25.45
N SER A 618 14.41 -38.81 -24.38
CA SER A 618 14.96 -37.94 -23.33
C SER A 618 16.07 -37.08 -23.94
N GLN A 619 15.88 -35.76 -23.97
CA GLN A 619 16.86 -34.82 -24.53
C GLN A 619 17.82 -34.37 -23.44
N ARG A 620 19.14 -34.46 -23.68
CA ARG A 620 20.19 -34.09 -22.73
C ARG A 620 20.90 -32.80 -23.15
N TYR A 621 21.17 -31.93 -22.18
CA TYR A 621 21.84 -30.65 -22.32
C TYR A 621 22.99 -30.56 -21.31
N TYR A 622 24.22 -30.31 -21.75
CA TYR A 622 25.35 -30.13 -20.83
C TYR A 622 25.39 -28.70 -20.27
N ALA A 623 25.76 -28.56 -19.00
CA ALA A 623 25.79 -27.29 -18.28
C ALA A 623 26.71 -26.26 -18.92
N ILE A 624 27.80 -26.72 -19.52
CA ILE A 624 28.81 -25.89 -20.17
C ILE A 624 28.35 -25.28 -21.50
N ASP A 625 27.27 -25.82 -22.09
CA ASP A 625 26.66 -25.27 -23.30
C ASP A 625 25.61 -24.20 -22.98
N ALA A 626 25.26 -24.03 -21.70
CA ALA A 626 24.31 -23.03 -21.22
C ALA A 626 25.00 -21.69 -20.91
N GLU A 627 24.22 -20.60 -20.97
CA GLU A 627 24.75 -19.26 -20.67
C GLU A 627 24.86 -19.06 -19.16
N GLY A 628 26.07 -18.96 -18.64
CA GLY A 628 26.35 -18.80 -17.21
C GLY A 628 26.72 -17.39 -16.76
N TYR A 629 26.41 -17.08 -15.50
CA TYR A 629 26.82 -15.86 -14.80
C TYR A 629 27.32 -16.21 -13.39
N GLU A 630 28.44 -15.59 -12.99
CA GLU A 630 29.11 -15.85 -11.70
C GLU A 630 29.40 -17.35 -11.49
N GLY A 631 30.16 -17.93 -12.41
CA GLY A 631 30.66 -19.31 -12.34
C GLY A 631 31.72 -19.55 -13.40
N ILE A 632 32.32 -20.74 -13.38
CA ILE A 632 33.38 -21.15 -14.31
C ILE A 632 33.16 -22.58 -14.80
N GLU A 633 33.57 -22.83 -16.04
CA GLU A 633 33.78 -24.19 -16.55
C GLU A 633 34.99 -24.82 -15.85
N GLU A 634 34.83 -26.04 -15.32
CA GLU A 634 35.87 -26.69 -14.52
C GLU A 634 35.94 -28.21 -14.76
N THR A 635 37.11 -28.80 -14.52
CA THR A 635 37.39 -30.24 -14.72
C THR A 635 38.06 -30.90 -13.50
N ILE A 636 38.11 -30.20 -12.36
CA ILE A 636 38.89 -30.62 -11.18
C ILE A 636 38.22 -31.80 -10.46
N ASN A 637 36.91 -31.74 -10.27
CA ASN A 637 36.16 -32.79 -9.58
C ASN A 637 35.69 -33.85 -10.58
N GLY A 638 36.40 -34.98 -10.67
CA GLY A 638 36.04 -36.07 -11.60
C GLY A 638 34.66 -36.68 -11.35
N GLY A 639 34.12 -37.37 -12.37
CA GLY A 639 32.82 -38.08 -12.32
C GLY A 639 31.69 -37.44 -13.14
N PHE A 640 31.90 -36.21 -13.64
CA PHE A 640 31.04 -35.53 -14.62
C PHE A 640 31.11 -36.21 -16.00
N GLU A 641 30.09 -35.99 -16.82
CA GLU A 641 30.05 -36.42 -18.21
C GLU A 641 30.31 -35.24 -19.16
N GLY A 642 30.71 -35.50 -20.40
CA GLY A 642 31.12 -34.44 -21.33
C GLY A 642 32.55 -33.93 -21.11
N THR A 643 32.82 -32.66 -21.47
CA THR A 643 34.19 -32.10 -21.45
C THR A 643 34.53 -31.35 -20.16
N ALA A 644 33.52 -30.85 -19.45
CA ALA A 644 33.64 -30.14 -18.18
C ALA A 644 32.25 -30.02 -17.51
N TYR A 645 32.22 -29.58 -16.25
CA TYR A 645 31.00 -29.19 -15.54
C TYR A 645 31.02 -27.68 -15.25
N TRP A 646 29.87 -27.13 -14.90
CA TRP A 646 29.76 -25.75 -14.44
C TRP A 646 29.90 -25.66 -12.92
N ASN A 647 30.87 -24.88 -12.44
CA ASN A 647 31.05 -24.56 -11.03
C ASN A 647 30.50 -23.15 -10.77
N TYR A 648 29.44 -23.04 -9.96
CA TYR A 648 28.92 -21.73 -9.57
C TYR A 648 29.84 -21.08 -8.53
N ASN A 649 30.09 -19.78 -8.68
CA ASN A 649 30.69 -19.00 -7.60
C ASN A 649 29.74 -19.03 -6.39
N ASN A 650 30.31 -19.00 -5.18
CA ASN A 650 29.55 -18.93 -3.94
C ASN A 650 28.96 -17.53 -3.73
N VAL A 651 27.98 -17.16 -4.56
CA VAL A 651 27.28 -15.87 -4.52
C VAL A 651 25.80 -16.06 -4.83
N LEU A 652 24.95 -15.35 -4.10
CA LEU A 652 23.51 -15.32 -4.37
C LEU A 652 23.25 -14.77 -5.77
N GLY A 653 22.42 -15.45 -6.55
CA GLY A 653 22.08 -15.03 -7.91
C GLY A 653 23.03 -15.52 -9.00
N SER A 654 24.08 -16.29 -8.70
CA SER A 654 24.85 -17.01 -9.74
C SER A 654 23.93 -17.95 -10.52
N TYR A 655 23.99 -18.00 -11.85
CA TYR A 655 23.00 -18.74 -12.63
C TYR A 655 23.56 -19.46 -13.87
N LEU A 656 22.79 -20.45 -14.36
CA LEU A 656 22.83 -20.98 -15.72
C LEU A 656 21.49 -20.71 -16.40
N ASN A 657 21.52 -20.31 -17.67
CA ASN A 657 20.34 -20.14 -18.52
C ASN A 657 20.40 -21.15 -19.66
N TRP A 658 19.56 -22.18 -19.56
CA TRP A 658 19.47 -23.30 -20.47
C TRP A 658 18.49 -22.99 -21.59
N THR A 659 18.85 -23.32 -22.83
CA THR A 659 17.91 -23.32 -23.96
C THR A 659 17.56 -24.76 -24.32
N VAL A 660 16.29 -25.13 -24.17
CA VAL A 660 15.79 -26.48 -24.44
C VAL A 660 14.66 -26.46 -25.46
N THR A 661 14.35 -27.60 -26.06
CA THR A 661 13.23 -27.73 -27.01
C THR A 661 12.23 -28.73 -26.47
N ALA A 662 10.94 -28.39 -26.56
CA ALA A 662 9.85 -29.30 -26.22
C ALA A 662 9.01 -29.59 -27.49
N PRO A 663 8.69 -30.85 -27.81
CA PRO A 663 7.92 -31.18 -29.01
C PRO A 663 6.47 -30.68 -28.97
N ALA A 664 5.88 -30.54 -27.78
CA ALA A 664 4.53 -30.06 -27.58
C ALA A 664 4.41 -29.24 -26.28
N ASP A 665 3.37 -28.43 -26.18
CA ASP A 665 2.93 -27.85 -24.91
C ASP A 665 2.63 -29.00 -23.92
N GLY A 666 3.23 -28.96 -22.73
CA GLY A 666 3.03 -30.00 -21.73
C GLY A 666 3.93 -29.88 -20.53
N ASP A 667 3.72 -30.77 -19.56
CA ASP A 667 4.58 -30.92 -18.40
C ASP A 667 5.72 -31.88 -18.76
N TYR A 668 6.94 -31.54 -18.37
CA TYR A 668 8.15 -32.33 -18.63
C TYR A 668 8.88 -32.59 -17.32
N THR A 669 9.33 -33.82 -17.11
CA THR A 669 10.33 -34.11 -16.07
C THR A 669 11.66 -33.54 -16.53
N VAL A 670 12.23 -32.67 -15.71
CA VAL A 670 13.53 -32.05 -15.90
C VAL A 670 14.46 -32.55 -14.80
N THR A 671 15.50 -33.29 -15.17
CA THR A 671 16.43 -33.94 -14.24
C THR A 671 17.81 -33.30 -14.33
N PHE A 672 18.30 -32.77 -13.22
CA PHE A 672 19.62 -32.15 -13.09
C PHE A 672 20.59 -33.13 -12.47
N ARG A 673 21.74 -33.36 -13.11
CA ARG A 673 22.87 -34.07 -12.52
C ARG A 673 23.83 -33.08 -11.88
N TYR A 674 24.08 -33.24 -10.58
CA TYR A 674 24.80 -32.27 -9.77
C TYR A 674 25.74 -32.94 -8.76
N ALA A 675 26.71 -32.19 -8.26
CA ALA A 675 27.51 -32.55 -7.10
C ALA A 675 27.52 -31.39 -6.10
N ASN A 676 27.29 -31.70 -4.82
CA ASN A 676 27.41 -30.75 -3.72
C ASN A 676 28.25 -31.38 -2.61
N GLY A 677 29.56 -31.14 -2.62
CA GLY A 677 30.47 -31.70 -1.62
C GLY A 677 30.42 -31.02 -0.24
N SER A 678 29.51 -30.07 -0.04
CA SER A 678 29.28 -29.44 1.27
C SER A 678 28.17 -30.13 2.05
N THR A 679 28.01 -29.78 3.33
CA THR A 679 26.87 -30.21 4.16
C THR A 679 25.68 -29.26 4.06
N ASP A 680 25.88 -28.08 3.49
CA ASP A 680 24.83 -27.07 3.33
C ASP A 680 24.05 -27.35 2.04
N ASP A 681 22.73 -27.24 2.12
CA ASP A 681 21.86 -27.31 0.93
C ASP A 681 22.09 -26.08 0.02
N ARG A 682 22.17 -26.33 -1.29
CA ARG A 682 22.38 -25.30 -2.32
C ARG A 682 21.11 -25.13 -3.16
N SER A 683 20.05 -24.66 -2.51
CA SER A 683 18.76 -24.40 -3.14
C SER A 683 18.87 -23.44 -4.33
N MET A 684 18.20 -23.80 -5.43
CA MET A 684 18.18 -23.05 -6.68
C MET A 684 16.75 -22.60 -7.02
N LYS A 685 16.62 -21.35 -7.44
CA LYS A 685 15.44 -20.78 -8.07
C LYS A 685 15.45 -21.13 -9.56
N ILE A 686 14.39 -21.78 -10.04
CA ILE A 686 14.23 -22.23 -11.42
C ILE A 686 13.10 -21.44 -12.09
N THR A 687 13.35 -20.73 -13.18
CA THR A 687 12.29 -20.05 -13.96
C THR A 687 12.21 -20.61 -15.38
N VAL A 688 10.99 -20.77 -15.89
CA VAL A 688 10.75 -21.25 -17.26
C VAL A 688 10.12 -20.13 -18.08
N ASN A 689 10.73 -19.75 -19.20
CA ASN A 689 10.23 -18.71 -20.11
C ASN A 689 9.89 -17.38 -19.43
N GLY A 690 10.65 -17.01 -18.40
CA GLY A 690 10.38 -15.81 -17.59
C GLY A 690 9.10 -15.88 -16.74
N GLY A 691 8.50 -17.07 -16.61
CA GLY A 691 7.31 -17.34 -15.82
C GLY A 691 7.56 -17.40 -14.30
N SER A 692 6.61 -18.00 -13.59
CA SER A 692 6.73 -18.21 -12.14
C SER A 692 7.98 -19.00 -11.78
N ALA A 693 8.59 -18.66 -10.65
CA ALA A 693 9.74 -19.38 -10.13
C ALA A 693 9.30 -20.65 -9.40
N TYR A 694 10.00 -21.74 -9.70
CA TYR A 694 10.06 -22.98 -8.94
C TYR A 694 11.33 -22.95 -8.09
N TYR A 695 11.41 -23.78 -7.04
CA TYR A 695 12.65 -23.93 -6.28
C TYR A 695 12.97 -25.41 -6.11
N LEU A 696 14.25 -25.74 -6.19
CA LEU A 696 14.76 -27.09 -6.05
C LEU A 696 15.99 -27.10 -5.14
N ASP A 697 15.90 -27.89 -4.08
CA ASP A 697 16.98 -28.11 -3.11
C ASP A 697 17.98 -29.14 -3.68
N PHE A 698 19.26 -28.83 -3.53
CA PHE A 698 20.40 -29.62 -3.99
C PHE A 698 21.28 -29.97 -2.80
N ASN A 699 20.85 -30.99 -2.06
CA ASN A 699 21.46 -31.46 -0.81
C ASN A 699 22.91 -31.92 -0.99
N GLY A 700 23.66 -32.00 0.11
CA GLY A 700 25.04 -32.48 0.10
C GLY A 700 25.17 -33.93 -0.40
N THR A 701 25.98 -34.16 -1.44
CA THR A 701 26.31 -35.48 -2.02
C THR A 701 27.49 -36.17 -1.32
N GLY A 702 27.97 -35.58 -0.21
CA GLY A 702 29.07 -36.08 0.62
C GLY A 702 30.48 -35.80 0.10
N ALA A 703 30.66 -35.62 -1.22
CA ALA A 703 31.93 -35.20 -1.83
C ALA A 703 31.68 -34.55 -3.20
N TRP A 704 32.52 -33.60 -3.62
CA TRP A 704 32.40 -32.93 -4.93
C TRP A 704 32.63 -33.86 -6.13
N THR A 705 33.16 -35.06 -5.90
CA THR A 705 33.33 -36.13 -6.89
C THR A 705 32.16 -37.12 -6.93
N ASN A 706 31.19 -36.97 -6.02
CA ASN A 706 29.96 -37.75 -6.00
C ASN A 706 28.85 -36.96 -6.70
N TRP A 707 28.36 -37.51 -7.80
CA TRP A 707 27.31 -36.92 -8.63
C TRP A 707 25.99 -37.63 -8.41
N GLU A 708 24.94 -36.87 -8.14
CA GLU A 708 23.57 -37.36 -7.97
C GLU A 708 22.64 -36.67 -8.96
N GLU A 709 21.42 -37.20 -9.10
CA GLU A 709 20.38 -36.63 -9.94
C GLU A 709 19.22 -36.11 -9.11
N LYS A 710 18.65 -34.97 -9.51
CA LYS A 710 17.48 -34.37 -8.88
C LYS A 710 16.50 -33.91 -9.96
N SER A 711 15.25 -34.34 -9.85
CA SER A 711 14.22 -34.03 -10.83
C SER A 711 13.19 -33.03 -10.33
N ILE A 712 12.65 -32.24 -11.24
CA ILE A 712 11.49 -31.37 -11.08
C ILE A 712 10.62 -31.44 -12.32
N VAL A 713 9.31 -31.27 -12.19
CA VAL A 713 8.41 -31.20 -13.36
C VAL A 713 8.18 -29.75 -13.72
N LEU A 714 8.41 -29.38 -14.98
CA LEU A 714 8.31 -28.02 -15.47
C LEU A 714 7.37 -27.94 -16.68
N PRO A 715 6.47 -26.93 -16.76
CA PRO A 715 5.61 -26.74 -17.92
C PRO A 715 6.40 -26.08 -19.05
N LEU A 716 6.53 -26.77 -20.18
CA LEU A 716 7.20 -26.28 -21.38
C LEU A 716 6.18 -26.00 -22.49
N LYS A 717 6.50 -25.03 -23.36
CA LYS A 717 5.77 -24.71 -24.59
C LYS A 717 6.38 -25.44 -25.78
N ALA A 718 5.56 -25.80 -26.76
CA ALA A 718 6.06 -26.37 -28.01
C ALA A 718 7.14 -25.43 -28.63
N GLY A 719 8.24 -26.02 -29.07
CA GLY A 719 9.41 -25.30 -29.57
C GLY A 719 10.43 -24.94 -28.48
N LYS A 720 11.15 -23.84 -28.68
CA LYS A 720 12.24 -23.43 -27.78
C LYS A 720 11.71 -22.86 -26.46
N ASN A 721 12.31 -23.31 -25.37
CA ASN A 721 12.08 -22.83 -24.02
C ASN A 721 13.39 -22.39 -23.38
N THR A 722 13.30 -21.46 -22.45
CA THR A 722 14.39 -21.08 -21.56
C THR A 722 14.10 -21.60 -20.17
N ILE A 723 15.08 -22.28 -19.56
CA ILE A 723 15.05 -22.68 -18.16
C ILE A 723 16.23 -21.98 -17.50
N LYS A 724 16.00 -21.12 -16.50
CA LYS A 724 17.07 -20.47 -15.75
C LYS A 724 17.18 -21.09 -14.37
N THR A 725 18.33 -21.65 -14.03
CA THR A 725 18.67 -22.15 -12.68
C THR A 725 19.58 -21.14 -12.00
N GLU A 726 19.06 -20.41 -11.02
CA GLU A 726 19.71 -19.31 -10.29
C GLU A 726 19.88 -19.66 -8.81
N SER A 727 21.05 -19.43 -8.22
CA SER A 727 21.29 -19.73 -6.82
C SER A 727 20.41 -18.87 -5.91
N ASN A 728 19.72 -19.54 -4.99
CA ASN A 728 18.90 -18.92 -3.95
C ASN A 728 19.62 -18.87 -2.59
N THR A 729 20.93 -19.15 -2.56
CA THR A 729 21.73 -19.11 -1.32
C THR A 729 23.00 -18.29 -1.52
N SER A 730 23.54 -17.72 -0.45
CA SER A 730 24.85 -17.05 -0.49
C SER A 730 26.01 -18.01 -0.77
N ASN A 731 25.78 -19.32 -0.67
CA ASN A 731 26.76 -20.36 -0.94
C ASN A 731 26.83 -20.74 -2.43
N GLY A 732 26.09 -20.07 -3.33
CA GLY A 732 26.07 -20.38 -4.76
C GLY A 732 25.24 -21.63 -5.10
N GLY A 733 25.34 -22.08 -6.35
CA GLY A 733 24.71 -23.33 -6.82
C GLY A 733 25.61 -24.56 -6.65
N PRO A 734 25.09 -25.79 -6.77
CA PRO A 734 25.92 -27.00 -6.80
C PRO A 734 26.77 -27.06 -8.08
N ASN A 735 27.82 -27.89 -8.12
CA ASN A 735 28.46 -28.18 -9.40
C ASN A 735 27.44 -28.87 -10.31
N MET A 736 27.28 -28.38 -11.53
CA MET A 736 26.22 -28.80 -12.43
C MET A 736 26.82 -29.42 -13.69
N ASP A 737 26.42 -30.66 -13.98
CA ASP A 737 26.96 -31.44 -15.10
C ASP A 737 26.05 -31.35 -16.32
N TYR A 738 24.85 -31.91 -16.23
CA TYR A 738 23.87 -31.87 -17.32
C TYR A 738 22.44 -31.80 -16.78
N MET A 739 21.53 -31.48 -17.69
CA MET A 739 20.09 -31.56 -17.52
C MET A 739 19.49 -32.49 -18.58
N THR A 740 18.51 -33.33 -18.21
CA THR A 740 17.66 -34.04 -19.17
C THR A 740 16.22 -33.56 -19.12
N VAL A 741 15.52 -33.62 -20.25
CA VAL A 741 14.12 -33.21 -20.41
C VAL A 741 13.35 -34.36 -21.07
N GLU A 742 12.28 -34.82 -20.43
CA GLU A 742 11.40 -35.89 -20.90
C GLU A 742 9.92 -35.57 -20.62
N ALA A 743 8.99 -36.03 -21.46
CA ALA A 743 7.56 -35.79 -21.24
C ALA A 743 7.10 -36.43 -19.91
N TYR A 744 6.36 -35.66 -19.09
CA TYR A 744 5.88 -36.14 -17.79
C TYR A 744 4.65 -37.05 -17.96
N ASN A 745 4.78 -38.32 -17.57
CA ASN A 745 3.71 -39.34 -17.68
C ASN A 745 2.96 -39.61 -16.37
N GLY A 746 3.13 -38.76 -15.34
CA GLY A 746 2.54 -38.97 -14.02
C GLY A 746 1.03 -38.72 -14.00
N SER A 747 0.26 -39.71 -13.54
CA SER A 747 -1.18 -39.54 -13.31
C SER A 747 -1.40 -38.60 -12.12
N ALA A 748 -2.17 -37.52 -12.30
CA ALA A 748 -2.71 -36.80 -11.14
C ALA A 748 -3.56 -37.78 -10.32
N LEU A 749 -3.33 -37.89 -9.00
CA LEU A 749 -4.25 -38.60 -8.14
C LEU A 749 -5.62 -37.90 -8.22
N SER A 750 -6.69 -38.68 -8.28
CA SER A 750 -8.05 -38.13 -8.27
C SER A 750 -8.26 -37.26 -7.04
N GLU A 751 -8.98 -36.15 -7.21
CA GLU A 751 -9.39 -35.24 -6.15
C GLU A 751 -9.95 -36.03 -4.95
N GLY A 752 -9.33 -35.87 -3.77
CA GLY A 752 -9.66 -36.63 -2.55
C GLY A 752 -8.79 -37.87 -2.24
N GLY A 753 -7.74 -38.17 -3.01
CA GLY A 753 -6.76 -39.23 -2.70
C GLY A 753 -5.71 -38.83 -1.64
N ASN A 754 -5.23 -39.81 -0.85
CA ASN A 754 -4.20 -39.59 0.18
C ASN A 754 -2.78 -39.72 -0.40
N TYR A 755 -1.93 -38.74 -0.09
CA TYR A 755 -0.47 -38.82 -0.25
C TYR A 755 0.13 -39.35 1.05
N TYR A 756 0.44 -40.65 1.11
CA TYR A 756 0.98 -41.27 2.31
C TYR A 756 2.41 -40.82 2.60
N ALA A 757 2.69 -40.48 3.87
CA ALA A 757 3.97 -40.01 4.35
C ALA A 757 5.11 -41.00 4.09
N VAL A 758 4.82 -42.31 4.20
CA VAL A 758 5.78 -43.40 3.93
C VAL A 758 6.22 -43.52 2.47
N ASP A 759 5.49 -42.89 1.55
CA ASP A 759 5.84 -42.84 0.13
C ASP A 759 6.54 -41.52 -0.24
N GLN A 760 6.86 -40.68 0.76
CA GLN A 760 7.50 -39.38 0.57
C GLN A 760 8.99 -39.40 0.90
N THR A 761 9.65 -38.24 0.86
CA THR A 761 11.05 -38.07 1.24
C THR A 761 11.16 -37.41 2.61
N TRP A 762 12.10 -37.84 3.46
CA TRP A 762 12.30 -37.29 4.80
C TRP A 762 13.77 -37.36 5.21
N GLU A 763 14.15 -36.55 6.18
CA GLU A 763 15.47 -36.55 6.82
C GLU A 763 15.28 -36.62 8.34
N GLU A 764 16.15 -37.37 9.02
CA GLU A 764 16.08 -37.62 10.48
C GLU A 764 14.71 -38.16 10.92
N GLY A 765 14.35 -39.32 10.37
CA GLY A 765 13.13 -40.05 10.71
C GLY A 765 13.14 -41.48 10.19
N VAL A 766 12.17 -42.29 10.62
CA VAL A 766 12.06 -43.71 10.31
C VAL A 766 10.62 -44.11 10.00
N ILE A 767 10.44 -45.11 9.13
CA ILE A 767 9.15 -45.78 8.96
C ILE A 767 8.90 -46.67 10.18
N GLU A 768 7.71 -46.57 10.77
CA GLU A 768 7.28 -47.39 11.90
C GLU A 768 5.87 -47.95 11.74
N THR A 769 5.58 -49.01 12.52
CA THR A 769 4.28 -49.70 12.58
C THR A 769 3.81 -49.95 14.02
N THR A 770 4.52 -49.43 15.02
CA THR A 770 4.30 -49.74 16.44
C THR A 770 3.07 -49.06 17.02
N ASN A 771 2.77 -47.83 16.59
CA ASN A 771 1.59 -47.08 17.04
C ASN A 771 0.39 -47.34 16.12
N ALA A 772 -0.54 -48.20 16.54
CA ALA A 772 -1.71 -48.57 15.75
C ALA A 772 -2.59 -47.36 15.33
N GLY A 773 -3.32 -47.50 14.21
CA GLY A 773 -4.28 -46.51 13.71
C GLY A 773 -3.80 -45.66 12.53
N TYR A 774 -2.60 -45.89 12.00
CA TYR A 774 -2.15 -45.37 10.70
C TYR A 774 -2.90 -46.04 9.54
N THR A 775 -2.90 -45.44 8.36
CA THR A 775 -3.77 -45.86 7.24
C THR A 775 -3.04 -46.57 6.12
N SER A 776 -1.75 -46.32 5.91
CA SER A 776 -0.95 -47.07 4.92
C SER A 776 -0.60 -48.47 5.41
N GLU A 777 -0.66 -49.48 4.56
CA GLU A 777 -0.19 -50.85 4.89
C GLU A 777 1.33 -50.90 5.19
N LYS A 778 2.09 -49.90 4.75
CA LYS A 778 3.55 -49.82 4.93
C LYS A 778 3.98 -49.20 6.27
N GLY A 779 3.08 -48.51 6.98
CA GLY A 779 3.38 -47.81 8.24
C GLY A 779 3.11 -46.30 8.19
N TYR A 780 3.74 -45.55 9.11
CA TYR A 780 3.75 -44.09 9.17
C TYR A 780 5.20 -43.58 9.33
N ILE A 781 5.42 -42.27 9.21
CA ILE A 781 6.74 -41.65 9.47
C ILE A 781 6.82 -41.15 10.91
N ASN A 782 7.82 -41.64 11.65
CA ASN A 782 8.24 -41.13 12.95
C ASN A 782 9.46 -40.21 12.73
N LEU A 783 9.34 -38.92 13.02
CA LEU A 783 10.44 -37.97 12.93
C LEU A 783 11.26 -37.97 14.23
N ASP A 784 12.58 -37.93 14.10
CA ASP A 784 13.49 -37.85 15.25
C ASP A 784 13.25 -36.56 16.04
N ASN A 785 13.57 -36.58 17.34
CA ASN A 785 13.37 -35.42 18.22
C ASN A 785 14.46 -34.34 18.03
N ASN A 786 14.66 -33.88 16.79
CA ASN A 786 15.65 -32.89 16.40
C ASN A 786 15.01 -31.72 15.61
N ASP A 787 15.58 -30.52 15.68
CA ASP A 787 15.06 -29.35 14.96
C ASP A 787 15.31 -29.36 13.45
N SER A 788 16.21 -30.22 12.95
CA SER A 788 16.41 -30.47 11.51
C SER A 788 15.51 -31.55 10.93
N SER A 789 14.79 -32.32 11.77
CA SER A 789 13.90 -33.39 11.30
C SER A 789 12.81 -32.84 10.38
N ASN A 790 12.63 -33.49 9.23
CA ASN A 790 11.72 -32.98 8.20
C ASN A 790 11.15 -34.08 7.29
N ILE A 791 10.04 -33.74 6.63
CA ILE A 791 9.43 -34.53 5.56
C ILE A 791 8.99 -33.60 4.42
N THR A 792 9.13 -34.05 3.18
CA THR A 792 8.68 -33.33 1.98
C THR A 792 7.70 -34.18 1.20
N PHE A 793 6.44 -33.72 1.15
CA PHE A 793 5.40 -34.30 0.31
C PHE A 793 5.50 -33.77 -1.11
N THR A 794 5.51 -34.65 -2.11
CA THR A 794 5.42 -34.28 -3.53
C THR A 794 4.01 -34.58 -4.02
N VAL A 795 3.28 -33.52 -4.40
CA VAL A 795 1.85 -33.59 -4.74
C VAL A 795 1.60 -33.06 -6.15
N ASN A 796 0.62 -33.61 -6.87
CA ASN A 796 0.28 -33.15 -8.22
C ASN A 796 -1.15 -32.61 -8.24
N VAL A 797 -1.35 -31.37 -8.71
CA VAL A 797 -2.66 -30.73 -8.76
C VAL A 797 -3.02 -30.26 -10.16
N LYS A 798 -4.30 -30.42 -10.52
CA LYS A 798 -4.78 -30.19 -11.90
C LYS A 798 -4.80 -28.72 -12.30
N ASN A 799 -5.10 -27.82 -11.36
CA ASN A 799 -5.20 -26.38 -11.61
C ASN A 799 -4.40 -25.62 -10.56
N ALA A 800 -3.79 -24.49 -10.93
CA ALA A 800 -3.26 -23.57 -9.95
C ALA A 800 -4.39 -23.02 -9.08
N GLY A 801 -4.15 -22.83 -7.78
CA GLY A 801 -5.17 -22.34 -6.86
C GLY A 801 -4.81 -22.57 -5.39
N ASN A 802 -5.74 -22.25 -4.51
CA ASN A 802 -5.60 -22.54 -3.10
C ASN A 802 -6.14 -23.95 -2.83
N TYR A 803 -5.42 -24.72 -2.03
CA TYR A 803 -5.79 -26.08 -1.66
C TYR A 803 -5.84 -26.22 -0.16
N MET A 804 -6.98 -26.65 0.37
CA MET A 804 -7.07 -27.13 1.73
C MET A 804 -6.24 -28.43 1.83
N THR A 805 -5.16 -28.34 2.59
CA THR A 805 -4.22 -29.42 2.85
C THR A 805 -4.51 -29.99 4.23
N HIS A 806 -5.21 -31.12 4.24
CA HIS A 806 -5.51 -31.90 5.43
C HIS A 806 -4.30 -32.75 5.80
N ILE A 807 -3.81 -32.62 7.03
CA ILE A 807 -2.61 -33.32 7.52
C ILE A 807 -3.00 -34.24 8.66
N ARG A 808 -2.86 -35.56 8.45
CA ARG A 808 -3.15 -36.56 9.48
C ARG A 808 -1.91 -36.92 10.27
N PHE A 809 -2.00 -36.77 11.59
CA PHE A 809 -0.86 -36.91 12.49
C PHE A 809 -1.24 -37.49 13.86
N ALA A 810 -0.23 -37.96 14.60
CA ALA A 810 -0.34 -38.28 16.03
C ALA A 810 0.80 -37.61 16.81
N ASN A 811 0.47 -36.94 17.91
CA ASN A 811 1.44 -36.35 18.83
C ASN A 811 1.09 -36.82 20.25
N GLY A 812 1.63 -37.95 20.68
CA GLY A 812 1.32 -38.52 21.99
C GLY A 812 1.91 -37.77 23.19
N SER A 813 2.61 -36.65 22.97
CA SER A 813 3.16 -35.82 24.04
C SER A 813 2.13 -34.81 24.56
N THR A 814 2.42 -34.20 25.72
CA THR A 814 1.62 -33.12 26.31
C THR A 814 2.00 -31.73 25.80
N THR A 815 2.97 -31.67 24.88
CA THR A 815 3.52 -30.43 24.31
C THR A 815 3.25 -30.42 22.82
N ASP A 816 2.80 -29.29 22.29
CA ASP A 816 2.61 -29.12 20.86
C ASP A 816 3.95 -29.22 20.13
N ARG A 817 4.01 -30.00 19.05
CA ARG A 817 5.20 -30.07 18.18
C ARG A 817 5.00 -29.09 17.05
N GLN A 818 5.72 -27.97 17.07
CA GLN A 818 5.59 -26.96 16.02
C GLN A 818 6.47 -27.30 14.82
N MET A 819 5.94 -27.14 13.61
CA MET A 819 6.66 -27.33 12.36
C MET A 819 6.54 -26.08 11.48
N LYS A 820 7.60 -25.78 10.72
CA LYS A 820 7.61 -24.83 9.61
C LYS A 820 7.19 -25.57 8.34
N ILE A 821 6.20 -25.06 7.63
CA ILE A 821 5.72 -25.62 6.36
C ILE A 821 6.18 -24.71 5.23
N TYR A 822 6.87 -25.25 4.24
CA TYR A 822 7.35 -24.57 3.04
C TYR A 822 6.64 -25.17 1.83
N VAL A 823 6.26 -24.33 0.88
CA VAL A 823 5.64 -24.79 -0.37
C VAL A 823 6.57 -24.45 -1.53
N ASN A 824 6.79 -25.43 -2.41
CA ASN A 824 7.60 -25.31 -3.61
C ASN A 824 9.00 -24.73 -3.35
N GLY A 825 9.60 -25.09 -2.20
CA GLY A 825 10.96 -24.68 -1.80
C GLY A 825 11.14 -23.20 -1.46
N ASP A 826 10.07 -22.43 -1.26
CA ASP A 826 10.16 -21.02 -0.82
C ASP A 826 10.59 -20.95 0.65
N THR A 827 11.90 -21.00 0.94
CA THR A 827 12.44 -20.95 2.30
C THR A 827 12.36 -19.57 2.96
N GLY A 828 12.07 -18.52 2.18
CA GLY A 828 11.85 -17.16 2.68
C GLY A 828 10.47 -16.95 3.30
N ARG A 829 9.52 -17.86 3.05
CA ARG A 829 8.14 -17.79 3.55
C ARG A 829 7.64 -19.15 3.98
N PHE A 830 7.29 -19.29 5.25
CA PHE A 830 6.76 -20.56 5.78
C PHE A 830 5.52 -20.37 6.62
N TRP A 831 4.68 -21.38 6.72
CA TRP A 831 3.62 -21.41 7.73
C TRP A 831 4.16 -22.05 8.99
N LEU A 832 4.10 -21.34 10.12
CA LEU A 832 4.41 -21.94 11.42
C LEU A 832 3.15 -22.63 11.96
N GLN A 833 3.17 -23.95 12.04
CA GLN A 833 2.01 -24.76 12.39
C GLN A 833 2.27 -25.60 13.63
N SER A 834 1.41 -25.45 14.64
CA SER A 834 1.43 -26.28 15.83
C SER A 834 0.69 -27.60 15.58
N PHE A 835 1.34 -28.73 15.89
CA PHE A 835 0.72 -30.05 15.92
C PHE A 835 0.42 -30.41 17.37
N THR A 836 -0.85 -30.27 17.73
CA THR A 836 -1.30 -30.33 19.12
C THR A 836 -1.18 -31.72 19.74
N GLY A 837 -0.96 -31.78 21.05
CA GLY A 837 -0.91 -33.05 21.77
C GLY A 837 -2.22 -33.85 21.63
N THR A 838 -2.15 -35.06 21.05
CA THR A 838 -3.29 -35.97 20.86
C THR A 838 -3.53 -36.90 22.08
N GLY A 839 -2.71 -36.75 23.13
CA GLY A 839 -2.82 -37.47 24.40
C GLY A 839 -2.23 -38.89 24.40
N ALA A 840 -2.14 -39.55 23.23
CA ALA A 840 -1.46 -40.83 23.05
C ALA A 840 -0.95 -40.98 21.61
N TRP A 841 0.16 -41.69 21.40
CA TRP A 841 0.73 -41.90 20.06
C TRP A 841 -0.12 -42.78 19.15
N THR A 842 -1.11 -43.48 19.71
CA THR A 842 -2.14 -44.24 18.98
C THR A 842 -3.36 -43.40 18.61
N ASN A 843 -3.45 -42.15 19.09
CA ASN A 843 -4.55 -41.24 18.80
C ASN A 843 -4.15 -40.36 17.62
N TRP A 844 -4.75 -40.66 16.47
CA TRP A 844 -4.56 -39.92 15.23
C TRP A 844 -5.65 -38.86 15.07
N THR A 845 -5.26 -37.68 14.64
CA THR A 845 -6.18 -36.58 14.32
C THR A 845 -5.76 -35.91 13.02
N GLU A 846 -6.58 -34.98 12.55
CA GLU A 846 -6.36 -34.25 11.30
C GLU A 846 -6.66 -32.78 11.51
N PHE A 847 -5.91 -31.91 10.84
CA PHE A 847 -6.28 -30.50 10.68
C PHE A 847 -5.97 -30.05 9.26
N GLY A 848 -6.73 -29.07 8.78
CA GLY A 848 -6.52 -28.44 7.48
C GLY A 848 -5.73 -27.13 7.57
N ILE A 849 -4.76 -26.97 6.69
CA ILE A 849 -4.12 -25.68 6.35
C ILE A 849 -4.32 -25.40 4.87
N VAL A 850 -4.72 -24.18 4.51
CA VAL A 850 -4.85 -23.81 3.09
C VAL A 850 -3.48 -23.37 2.58
N LEU A 851 -3.00 -24.00 1.51
CA LEU A 851 -1.70 -23.74 0.87
C LEU A 851 -1.90 -23.34 -0.60
N PRO A 852 -1.15 -22.36 -1.12
CA PRO A 852 -1.18 -22.01 -2.53
C PRO A 852 -0.37 -23.01 -3.35
N LEU A 853 -1.00 -23.69 -4.31
CA LEU A 853 -0.33 -24.63 -5.19
C LEU A 853 -0.41 -24.16 -6.65
N VAL A 854 0.64 -24.41 -7.42
CA VAL A 854 0.67 -24.17 -8.87
C VAL A 854 0.13 -25.38 -9.61
N GLN A 855 -0.33 -25.21 -10.85
CA GLN A 855 -0.72 -26.33 -11.70
C GLN A 855 0.48 -27.29 -11.87
N GLY A 856 0.21 -28.59 -11.80
CA GLY A 856 1.22 -29.64 -11.89
C GLY A 856 1.78 -30.05 -10.52
N VAL A 857 3.04 -30.49 -10.50
CA VAL A 857 3.70 -31.01 -9.30
C VAL A 857 4.12 -29.86 -8.37
N ASN A 858 3.91 -30.05 -7.08
CA ASN A 858 4.26 -29.15 -5.99
C ASN A 858 4.99 -29.93 -4.88
N THR A 859 5.80 -29.24 -4.08
CA THR A 859 6.39 -29.79 -2.86
C THR A 859 5.84 -29.08 -1.62
N ILE A 860 5.56 -29.84 -0.56
CA ILE A 860 5.14 -29.34 0.75
C ILE A 860 6.11 -29.91 1.79
N LYS A 861 7.10 -29.11 2.20
CA LYS A 861 8.15 -29.50 3.15
C LYS A 861 7.79 -29.05 4.56
N MET A 862 7.74 -29.97 5.51
CA MET A 862 7.48 -29.70 6.93
C MET A 862 8.76 -29.97 7.72
N VAL A 863 9.28 -28.96 8.42
CA VAL A 863 10.53 -29.00 9.21
C VAL A 863 10.23 -28.70 10.67
N SER A 864 10.85 -29.39 11.62
CA SER A 864 10.67 -29.06 13.04
C SER A 864 11.07 -27.60 13.34
N ALA A 865 10.28 -26.94 14.19
CA ALA A 865 10.50 -25.53 14.55
C ALA A 865 11.13 -25.36 15.94
N VAL A 866 11.24 -26.43 16.73
CA VAL A 866 11.67 -26.36 18.14
C VAL A 866 12.81 -27.33 18.41
N ALA A 867 13.94 -26.78 18.84
CA ALA A 867 15.14 -27.52 19.23
C ALA A 867 14.83 -28.65 20.21
N GLY A 868 15.18 -29.88 19.84
CA GLY A 868 15.05 -31.07 20.67
C GLY A 868 13.63 -31.65 20.82
N GLN A 869 12.64 -31.15 20.06
CA GLN A 869 11.26 -31.67 20.12
C GLN A 869 10.86 -32.54 18.92
N GLY A 870 11.47 -32.34 17.74
CA GLY A 870 11.11 -33.04 16.51
C GLY A 870 9.73 -32.66 15.97
N GLY A 871 9.23 -33.47 15.03
CA GLY A 871 7.88 -33.39 14.49
C GLY A 871 6.94 -34.48 15.02
N PRO A 872 5.62 -34.40 14.76
CA PRO A 872 4.69 -35.48 15.12
C PRO A 872 4.92 -36.74 14.27
N ASN A 873 4.23 -37.84 14.61
CA ASN A 873 4.09 -38.96 13.67
C ASN A 873 3.16 -38.54 12.53
N LEU A 874 3.54 -38.77 11.28
CA LEU A 874 2.80 -38.34 10.09
C LEU A 874 2.33 -39.56 9.27
N ASP A 875 1.05 -39.56 8.89
CA ASP A 875 0.43 -40.65 8.15
C ASP A 875 0.17 -40.30 6.68
N TYR A 876 -0.60 -39.24 6.41
CA TYR A 876 -0.83 -38.74 5.05
C TYR A 876 -1.17 -37.26 5.01
N ILE A 877 -1.13 -36.68 3.80
CA ILE A 877 -1.86 -35.45 3.47
C ILE A 877 -2.93 -35.69 2.40
N ASN A 878 -3.97 -34.86 2.41
CA ASN A 878 -5.04 -34.84 1.42
C ASN A 878 -5.28 -33.40 0.94
N LEU A 879 -5.56 -33.22 -0.34
CA LEU A 879 -5.71 -31.90 -0.97
C LEU A 879 -7.10 -31.72 -1.57
N THR A 880 -7.77 -30.63 -1.22
CA THR A 880 -9.05 -30.22 -1.81
C THR A 880 -8.96 -28.78 -2.31
N PRO A 881 -9.26 -28.48 -3.59
CA PRO A 881 -9.35 -27.10 -4.07
C PRO A 881 -10.30 -26.27 -3.22
N THR A 882 -9.94 -25.02 -2.95
CA THR A 882 -10.76 -24.12 -2.14
C THR A 882 -10.60 -22.67 -2.59
N ASP A 883 -11.67 -21.89 -2.49
CA ASP A 883 -11.63 -20.43 -2.67
C ASP A 883 -11.18 -19.71 -1.39
N GLU A 884 -10.95 -20.45 -0.30
CA GLU A 884 -10.42 -19.89 0.93
C GLU A 884 -9.03 -19.29 0.70
N PRO A 885 -8.74 -18.07 1.19
CA PRO A 885 -7.38 -17.54 1.12
C PRO A 885 -6.44 -18.39 1.99
N TYR A 886 -5.26 -18.73 1.47
CA TYR A 886 -4.23 -19.38 2.27
C TYR A 886 -3.77 -18.46 3.40
N GLY A 887 -3.31 -19.07 4.49
CA GLY A 887 -2.87 -18.29 5.64
C GLY A 887 -1.65 -17.44 5.34
N GLU A 888 -1.45 -16.31 6.03
CA GLU A 888 -0.19 -15.58 5.86
C GLU A 888 0.98 -16.46 6.32
N THR A 889 2.00 -16.56 5.47
CA THR A 889 3.28 -17.17 5.83
C THR A 889 3.90 -16.32 6.94
N TYR A 890 4.39 -16.96 8.00
CA TYR A 890 5.28 -16.34 8.97
C TYR A 890 6.48 -15.74 8.23
N ASP A 891 6.56 -14.42 8.29
CA ASP A 891 7.68 -13.62 7.82
C ASP A 891 8.37 -13.07 9.07
N PRO A 892 9.54 -13.60 9.47
CA PRO A 892 10.27 -13.13 10.65
C PRO A 892 10.69 -11.66 10.54
N GLU A 893 10.66 -11.09 9.33
CA GLU A 893 11.02 -9.70 9.02
C GLU A 893 9.78 -8.81 8.74
N SER A 894 8.57 -9.39 8.66
CA SER A 894 7.33 -8.62 8.53
C SER A 894 7.10 -7.80 9.79
N TYR A 895 7.47 -6.51 9.70
CA TYR A 895 7.21 -5.41 10.61
C TYR A 895 6.61 -5.84 11.97
N GLN A 896 7.41 -6.51 12.80
CA GLN A 896 7.21 -6.41 14.24
C GLN A 896 7.39 -4.92 14.50
N GLN A 897 6.29 -4.19 14.74
CA GLN A 897 6.42 -2.91 15.41
C GLN A 897 7.30 -3.21 16.62
N GLN A 898 8.46 -2.57 16.73
CA GLN A 898 9.38 -2.88 17.81
C GLN A 898 8.65 -2.52 19.10
N LEU A 899 8.05 -3.53 19.73
CA LEU A 899 7.15 -3.33 20.85
C LEU A 899 7.98 -2.70 21.94
N ASP A 900 7.57 -1.52 22.40
CA ASP A 900 8.18 -0.98 23.59
C ASP A 900 7.77 -1.90 24.74
N ALA A 901 8.72 -2.71 25.20
CA ALA A 901 8.50 -3.70 26.25
C ALA A 901 8.01 -3.05 27.55
N ASN A 902 8.20 -1.73 27.71
CA ASN A 902 7.73 -0.96 28.86
C ASN A 902 6.27 -0.49 28.74
N LYS A 903 5.63 -0.66 27.58
CA LYS A 903 4.23 -0.27 27.36
C LYS A 903 3.28 -1.48 27.45
N PRO A 904 2.05 -1.28 27.93
CA PRO A 904 0.98 -2.24 27.72
C PRO A 904 0.73 -2.45 26.24
N THR A 905 0.38 -3.68 25.85
CA THR A 905 0.02 -4.03 24.48
C THR A 905 -1.47 -4.33 24.39
N VAL A 906 -2.12 -3.79 23.36
CA VAL A 906 -3.49 -4.11 22.97
C VAL A 906 -3.44 -5.17 21.89
N PHE A 907 -3.64 -6.43 22.28
CA PHE A 907 -3.77 -7.55 21.35
C PHE A 907 -5.20 -7.59 20.77
N ILE A 908 -5.32 -7.89 19.49
CA ILE A 908 -6.60 -8.03 18.80
C ILE A 908 -6.70 -9.43 18.20
N LEU A 909 -7.81 -10.11 18.44
CA LEU A 909 -8.09 -11.43 17.91
C LEU A 909 -9.49 -11.46 17.28
N GLY A 910 -9.56 -11.92 16.04
CA GLY A 910 -10.82 -11.99 15.31
C GLY A 910 -10.69 -12.55 13.90
N ASP A 911 -11.73 -12.31 13.10
CA ASP A 911 -11.90 -12.87 11.75
C ASP A 911 -11.47 -11.91 10.62
N SER A 912 -11.97 -12.16 9.40
CA SER A 912 -11.68 -11.39 8.19
C SER A 912 -12.11 -9.92 8.26
N THR A 913 -13.02 -9.55 9.16
CA THR A 913 -13.46 -8.15 9.33
C THR A 913 -12.55 -7.36 10.28
N VAL A 914 -11.63 -8.06 10.96
CA VAL A 914 -10.71 -7.52 11.97
C VAL A 914 -9.26 -7.55 11.48
N GLN A 915 -8.91 -8.52 10.63
CA GLN A 915 -7.55 -8.74 10.11
C GLN A 915 -6.90 -7.48 9.54
N SER A 916 -5.58 -7.37 9.75
CA SER A 916 -4.69 -6.50 8.99
C SER A 916 -4.37 -7.12 7.64
N TYR A 917 -4.83 -6.53 6.55
CA TYR A 917 -4.55 -6.99 5.18
C TYR A 917 -3.37 -6.22 4.57
N ARG A 918 -2.60 -6.92 3.72
CA ARG A 918 -1.52 -6.32 2.92
C ARG A 918 -2.08 -5.48 1.78
N ALA A 919 -1.27 -4.56 1.25
CA ALA A 919 -1.65 -3.66 0.16
C ALA A 919 -2.18 -4.37 -1.11
N SER A 920 -1.78 -5.63 -1.36
CA SER A 920 -2.29 -6.43 -2.48
C SER A 920 -3.78 -6.77 -2.38
N TYR A 921 -4.37 -6.69 -1.19
CA TYR A 921 -5.80 -6.91 -0.97
C TYR A 921 -6.61 -5.61 -1.07
N ALA A 922 -5.96 -4.46 -1.30
CA ALA A 922 -6.65 -3.18 -1.42
C ALA A 922 -7.74 -3.23 -2.52
N PRO A 923 -8.95 -2.71 -2.25
CA PRO A 923 -9.27 -1.85 -1.11
C PRO A 923 -9.76 -2.57 0.16
N GLN A 924 -9.68 -3.90 0.28
CA GLN A 924 -10.13 -4.64 1.47
C GLN A 924 -9.24 -4.38 2.68
N GLN A 925 -9.86 -4.13 3.84
CA GLN A 925 -9.16 -4.01 5.12
C GLN A 925 -10.06 -4.40 6.29
N GLY A 926 -9.49 -4.84 7.42
CA GLY A 926 -10.20 -5.06 8.68
C GLY A 926 -10.00 -3.92 9.66
N TRP A 927 -10.95 -3.72 10.58
CA TRP A 927 -10.90 -2.57 11.49
C TRP A 927 -9.73 -2.63 12.48
N GLY A 928 -9.22 -3.82 12.80
CA GLY A 928 -8.08 -3.98 13.70
C GLY A 928 -6.81 -3.32 13.16
N TYR A 929 -6.68 -3.17 11.84
CA TYR A 929 -5.56 -2.48 11.19
C TYR A 929 -5.43 -1.01 11.61
N TYR A 930 -6.56 -0.28 11.67
CA TYR A 930 -6.59 1.15 11.94
C TYR A 930 -6.67 1.50 13.43
N LEU A 931 -6.86 0.52 14.31
CA LEU A 931 -7.13 0.78 15.72
C LEU A 931 -5.98 1.58 16.39
N ALA A 932 -4.72 1.31 16.01
CA ALA A 932 -3.55 2.01 16.52
C ALA A 932 -3.61 3.54 16.30
N ASP A 933 -4.22 3.99 15.20
CA ASP A 933 -4.32 5.41 14.85
C ASP A 933 -5.16 6.21 15.85
N TYR A 934 -6.01 5.53 16.63
CA TYR A 934 -6.86 6.14 17.65
C TYR A 934 -6.22 6.19 19.04
N PHE A 935 -5.00 5.67 19.22
CA PHE A 935 -4.26 5.74 20.47
C PHE A 935 -3.15 6.80 20.43
N ASN A 936 -2.85 7.43 21.57
CA ASN A 936 -1.86 8.50 21.73
C ASN A 936 -0.39 8.02 21.76
N GLY A 937 -0.13 6.75 21.40
CA GLY A 937 1.19 6.12 21.42
C GLY A 937 1.66 5.60 22.79
N GLY A 938 0.82 5.71 23.83
CA GLY A 938 1.10 5.19 25.18
C GLY A 938 0.89 3.69 25.37
N VAL A 939 0.35 3.00 24.35
CA VAL A 939 0.22 1.54 24.27
C VAL A 939 0.74 1.04 22.93
N ASN A 940 1.16 -0.22 22.88
CA ASN A 940 1.37 -0.92 21.62
C ASN A 940 0.05 -1.52 21.12
N VAL A 941 -0.07 -1.81 19.82
CA VAL A 941 -1.25 -2.49 19.25
C VAL A 941 -0.79 -3.61 18.33
N GLU A 942 -1.27 -4.84 18.57
CA GLU A 942 -0.85 -6.05 17.89
C GLU A 942 -2.06 -6.85 17.40
N ASN A 943 -2.20 -7.06 16.09
CA ASN A 943 -3.38 -7.69 15.50
C ASN A 943 -3.09 -9.13 15.04
N TYR A 944 -3.62 -10.09 15.79
CA TYR A 944 -3.52 -11.54 15.53
C TYR A 944 -4.72 -12.08 14.72
N SER A 945 -5.63 -11.20 14.31
CA SER A 945 -6.86 -11.56 13.61
C SER A 945 -6.58 -12.07 12.19
N MET A 946 -7.42 -12.99 11.71
CA MET A 946 -7.18 -13.66 10.45
C MET A 946 -8.45 -14.11 9.75
N ALA A 947 -8.49 -13.94 8.43
CA ALA A 947 -9.60 -14.31 7.59
C ALA A 947 -9.93 -15.79 7.69
N GLY A 948 -11.24 -16.06 7.66
CA GLY A 948 -11.81 -17.40 7.76
C GLY A 948 -11.73 -18.05 9.15
N ARG A 949 -11.23 -17.36 10.19
CA ARG A 949 -11.16 -17.95 11.53
C ARG A 949 -12.48 -17.76 12.28
N SER A 950 -12.91 -18.82 12.94
CA SER A 950 -13.90 -18.82 14.01
C SER A 950 -13.21 -18.96 15.36
N THR A 951 -13.95 -18.90 16.46
CA THR A 951 -13.41 -19.22 17.79
C THR A 951 -12.83 -20.63 17.84
N LYS A 952 -13.51 -21.61 17.23
CA LYS A 952 -13.03 -22.99 17.06
C LYS A 952 -11.72 -23.01 16.30
N LYS A 953 -11.67 -22.46 15.09
CA LYS A 953 -10.48 -22.57 14.24
C LYS A 953 -9.29 -21.84 14.84
N ALA A 954 -9.49 -20.65 15.44
CA ALA A 954 -8.43 -19.90 16.11
C ALA A 954 -7.85 -20.65 17.33
N TYR A 955 -8.68 -21.46 18.02
CA TYR A 955 -8.23 -22.33 19.10
C TYR A 955 -7.49 -23.56 18.55
N ASP A 956 -8.13 -24.32 17.64
CA ASP A 956 -7.64 -25.60 17.13
C ASP A 956 -6.32 -25.47 16.35
N GLU A 957 -6.12 -24.37 15.62
CA GLU A 957 -4.90 -24.15 14.82
C GLU A 957 -3.74 -23.55 15.64
N GLY A 958 -3.92 -23.36 16.95
CA GLY A 958 -2.88 -22.82 17.84
C GLY A 958 -2.70 -21.30 17.79
N ARG A 959 -3.48 -20.57 17.00
CA ARG A 959 -3.40 -19.09 16.91
C ARG A 959 -3.65 -18.41 18.25
N TRP A 960 -4.62 -18.90 19.03
CA TRP A 960 -4.84 -18.45 20.39
C TRP A 960 -3.64 -18.69 21.29
N SER A 961 -3.04 -19.88 21.21
CA SER A 961 -1.87 -20.24 22.03
C SER A 961 -0.68 -19.31 21.75
N SER A 962 -0.46 -18.94 20.48
CA SER A 962 0.59 -17.99 20.09
C SER A 962 0.38 -16.62 20.73
N LEU A 963 -0.85 -16.09 20.69
CA LEU A 963 -1.18 -14.82 21.35
C LEU A 963 -0.95 -14.91 22.86
N VAL A 964 -1.45 -15.96 23.52
CA VAL A 964 -1.30 -16.16 24.97
C VAL A 964 0.16 -16.25 25.41
N SER A 965 1.02 -16.82 24.55
CA SER A 965 2.46 -16.91 24.83
C SER A 965 3.15 -15.54 24.91
N ALA A 966 2.62 -14.54 24.19
CA ALA A 966 3.14 -13.17 24.15
C ALA A 966 2.56 -12.25 25.23
N LEU A 967 1.48 -12.66 25.93
CA LEU A 967 0.83 -11.82 26.94
C LEU A 967 1.69 -11.62 28.20
N LYS A 968 1.66 -10.39 28.71
CA LYS A 968 2.19 -10.02 30.04
C LYS A 968 1.12 -9.31 30.89
N PRO A 969 1.31 -9.25 32.23
CA PRO A 969 0.42 -8.50 33.11
C PRO A 969 0.26 -7.05 32.68
N GLY A 970 -1.00 -6.58 32.64
CA GLY A 970 -1.34 -5.21 32.22
C GLY A 970 -1.66 -5.04 30.74
N ASP A 971 -1.48 -6.07 29.91
CA ASP A 971 -1.93 -6.06 28.51
C ASP A 971 -3.47 -6.15 28.39
N TYR A 972 -3.98 -5.87 27.19
CA TYR A 972 -5.39 -5.94 26.82
C TYR A 972 -5.58 -6.90 25.67
N VAL A 973 -6.71 -7.63 25.62
CA VAL A 973 -7.04 -8.53 24.51
C VAL A 973 -8.46 -8.27 24.01
N LEU A 974 -8.61 -7.65 22.84
CA LEU A 974 -9.90 -7.45 22.17
C LEU A 974 -10.24 -8.70 21.36
N ILE A 975 -11.39 -9.32 21.63
CA ILE A 975 -11.80 -10.59 21.02
C ILE A 975 -13.13 -10.39 20.28
N GLN A 976 -13.12 -10.55 18.95
CA GLN A 976 -14.30 -10.45 18.09
C GLN A 976 -14.44 -11.65 17.15
N PHE A 977 -15.50 -12.43 17.31
CA PHE A 977 -15.86 -13.54 16.42
C PHE A 977 -17.38 -13.65 16.30
N ALA A 978 -17.84 -14.51 15.37
CA ALA A 978 -19.19 -15.09 15.20
C ALA A 978 -19.50 -15.35 13.72
N ILE A 979 -18.89 -14.61 12.78
CA ILE A 979 -19.21 -14.71 11.34
C ILE A 979 -18.95 -16.13 10.84
N ASN A 980 -17.75 -16.65 11.10
CA ASN A 980 -17.36 -18.00 10.68
C ASN A 980 -17.90 -19.07 11.63
N ASP A 981 -18.08 -18.76 12.92
CA ASP A 981 -18.68 -19.64 13.92
C ASP A 981 -20.11 -20.06 13.54
N ALA A 982 -20.86 -19.13 12.93
CA ALA A 982 -22.22 -19.36 12.46
C ALA A 982 -22.32 -20.20 11.17
N GLY A 983 -21.19 -20.50 10.51
CA GLY A 983 -21.12 -21.20 9.23
C GLY A 983 -21.38 -22.71 9.32
N LYS A 984 -22.63 -23.13 9.56
CA LYS A 984 -23.04 -24.55 9.73
C LYS A 984 -22.53 -25.52 8.65
N SER A 985 -22.36 -25.04 7.43
CA SER A 985 -21.91 -25.85 6.29
C SER A 985 -20.40 -26.13 6.30
N ASN A 986 -19.63 -25.45 7.14
CA ASN A 986 -18.19 -25.63 7.26
C ASN A 986 -17.87 -26.16 8.68
N ALA A 987 -17.78 -27.49 8.81
CA ALA A 987 -17.60 -28.17 10.10
C ALA A 987 -16.29 -27.76 10.81
N ASP A 988 -15.26 -27.39 10.06
CA ASP A 988 -13.98 -26.95 10.61
C ASP A 988 -14.08 -25.64 11.37
N ARG A 989 -14.96 -24.73 10.92
CA ARG A 989 -15.17 -23.40 11.48
C ARG A 989 -16.41 -23.31 12.36
N TYR A 990 -17.40 -24.16 12.14
CA TYR A 990 -18.67 -24.11 12.84
C TYR A 990 -18.50 -24.33 14.34
N ALA A 991 -18.93 -23.36 15.14
CA ALA A 991 -18.95 -23.41 16.59
C ALA A 991 -20.35 -22.99 17.05
N PRO A 992 -21.27 -23.92 17.34
CA PRO A 992 -22.64 -23.57 17.69
C PRO A 992 -22.70 -22.77 19.00
N VAL A 993 -23.74 -21.94 19.14
CA VAL A 993 -24.14 -21.39 20.44
C VAL A 993 -24.83 -22.50 21.25
N CYS A 994 -24.39 -22.75 22.48
CA CYS A 994 -25.02 -23.74 23.37
C CYS A 994 -26.06 -23.11 24.31
N GLY A 995 -26.08 -21.78 24.44
CA GLY A 995 -27.04 -21.04 25.27
C GLY A 995 -26.77 -21.13 26.77
N ASN A 996 -25.63 -21.70 27.17
CA ASN A 996 -25.26 -21.87 28.58
C ASN A 996 -23.85 -21.37 28.84
N VAL A 997 -23.73 -20.14 29.37
CA VAL A 997 -22.43 -19.56 29.72
C VAL A 997 -21.86 -20.12 31.02
N ASP A 998 -22.69 -20.70 31.89
CA ASP A 998 -22.25 -21.23 33.20
C ASP A 998 -21.50 -22.54 33.04
N ASN A 999 -22.02 -23.41 32.18
CA ASN A 999 -21.42 -24.70 31.83
C ASN A 999 -21.48 -24.92 30.30
N PRO A 1000 -20.62 -24.24 29.52
CA PRO A 1000 -20.68 -24.30 28.08
C PRO A 1000 -20.25 -25.67 27.55
N THR A 1001 -20.99 -26.19 26.58
CA THR A 1001 -20.70 -27.48 25.94
C THR A 1001 -19.38 -27.41 25.18
N SER A 1002 -18.49 -28.40 25.35
CA SER A 1002 -17.22 -28.47 24.61
C SER A 1002 -17.45 -28.34 23.10
N GLY A 1003 -16.66 -27.49 22.44
CA GLY A 1003 -16.80 -27.20 21.02
C GLY A 1003 -17.85 -26.13 20.67
N SER A 1004 -18.56 -25.54 21.65
CA SER A 1004 -19.44 -24.40 21.42
C SER A 1004 -18.68 -23.07 21.38
N TYR A 1005 -19.29 -22.05 20.78
CA TYR A 1005 -18.77 -20.67 20.79
C TYR A 1005 -18.45 -20.21 22.23
N GLU A 1006 -19.36 -20.45 23.17
CA GLU A 1006 -19.18 -20.05 24.56
C GLU A 1006 -18.05 -20.79 25.26
N TRP A 1007 -17.79 -22.03 24.85
CA TRP A 1007 -16.70 -22.83 25.41
C TRP A 1007 -15.34 -22.29 24.97
N TYR A 1008 -15.16 -22.00 23.68
CA TYR A 1008 -13.92 -21.41 23.16
C TYR A 1008 -13.68 -20.00 23.73
N MET A 1009 -14.71 -19.14 23.71
CA MET A 1009 -14.62 -17.81 24.31
C MET A 1009 -14.30 -17.87 25.81
N THR A 1010 -14.81 -18.88 26.53
CA THR A 1010 -14.45 -19.14 27.92
C THR A 1010 -12.97 -19.49 28.08
N GLN A 1011 -12.38 -20.31 27.19
CA GLN A 1011 -10.94 -20.59 27.25
C GLN A 1011 -10.14 -19.30 27.04
N PHE A 1012 -10.53 -18.51 26.04
CA PHE A 1012 -9.82 -17.25 25.75
C PHE A 1012 -9.82 -16.29 26.94
N ILE A 1013 -10.97 -16.14 27.61
CA ILE A 1013 -11.09 -15.30 28.80
C ILE A 1013 -10.24 -15.84 29.95
N LYS A 1014 -10.25 -17.15 30.19
CA LYS A 1014 -9.51 -17.77 31.30
C LYS A 1014 -8.00 -17.65 31.09
N ASP A 1015 -7.51 -17.92 29.89
CA ASP A 1015 -6.08 -17.89 29.59
C ASP A 1015 -5.53 -16.46 29.63
N ALA A 1016 -6.26 -15.48 29.10
CA ALA A 1016 -5.87 -14.06 29.20
C ALA A 1016 -5.79 -13.59 30.67
N ASN A 1017 -6.81 -13.93 31.47
CA ASN A 1017 -6.82 -13.62 32.90
C ASN A 1017 -5.67 -14.32 33.64
N ALA A 1018 -5.37 -15.58 33.30
CA ALA A 1018 -4.26 -16.33 33.91
C ALA A 1018 -2.89 -15.69 33.64
N LYS A 1019 -2.75 -14.96 32.53
CA LYS A 1019 -1.56 -14.16 32.18
C LYS A 1019 -1.56 -12.74 32.78
N GLY A 1020 -2.62 -12.36 33.49
CA GLY A 1020 -2.79 -11.00 34.05
C GLY A 1020 -3.15 -9.93 33.00
N ALA A 1021 -3.59 -10.35 31.81
CA ALA A 1021 -4.11 -9.45 30.78
C ALA A 1021 -5.62 -9.22 31.01
N THR A 1022 -6.14 -8.10 30.50
CA THR A 1022 -7.56 -7.74 30.56
C THR A 1022 -8.26 -8.14 29.26
N PRO A 1023 -9.06 -9.23 29.23
CA PRO A 1023 -9.86 -9.55 28.06
C PRO A 1023 -11.03 -8.55 27.91
N ILE A 1024 -11.28 -8.12 26.67
CA ILE A 1024 -12.35 -7.20 26.28
C ILE A 1024 -13.11 -7.90 25.16
N LEU A 1025 -14.37 -8.24 25.40
CA LEU A 1025 -15.18 -8.87 24.36
C LEU A 1025 -15.78 -7.82 23.43
N VAL A 1026 -15.79 -8.12 22.13
CA VAL A 1026 -16.38 -7.25 21.10
C VAL A 1026 -17.41 -8.07 20.35
N THR A 1027 -18.66 -7.61 20.29
CA THR A 1027 -19.69 -8.31 19.51
C THR A 1027 -19.39 -8.18 18.01
N THR A 1028 -19.73 -9.20 17.22
CA THR A 1028 -19.41 -9.20 15.78
C THR A 1028 -20.02 -8.00 15.05
N VAL A 1029 -19.36 -7.55 13.99
CA VAL A 1029 -19.84 -6.50 13.10
C VAL A 1029 -21.12 -6.91 12.35
N ILE A 1030 -21.83 -5.92 11.78
CA ILE A 1030 -22.90 -6.15 10.79
C ILE A 1030 -22.35 -6.00 9.37
N GLY A 1031 -22.88 -6.78 8.42
CA GLY A 1031 -22.70 -6.58 6.98
C GLY A 1031 -23.94 -5.95 6.34
N MET A 1032 -23.88 -5.70 5.04
CA MET A 1032 -24.98 -5.11 4.26
C MET A 1032 -26.26 -5.95 4.25
N GLY A 1033 -26.14 -7.27 4.46
CA GLY A 1033 -27.29 -8.17 4.63
C GLY A 1033 -28.13 -7.89 5.89
N ALA A 1034 -27.64 -7.07 6.82
CA ALA A 1034 -28.40 -6.66 8.01
C ALA A 1034 -29.43 -5.55 7.72
N TYR A 1035 -29.50 -5.04 6.49
CA TYR A 1035 -30.51 -4.06 6.09
C TYR A 1035 -31.88 -4.73 5.92
N ASN A 1036 -32.83 -4.39 6.78
CA ASN A 1036 -34.20 -4.83 6.66
C ASN A 1036 -34.96 -3.90 5.72
N SER A 1037 -35.13 -4.31 4.47
CA SER A 1037 -35.83 -3.53 3.43
C SER A 1037 -37.29 -3.22 3.78
N SER A 1038 -37.98 -4.10 4.51
CA SER A 1038 -39.37 -3.87 4.95
C SER A 1038 -39.47 -2.81 6.06
N GLN A 1039 -38.40 -2.61 6.83
CA GLN A 1039 -38.32 -1.59 7.89
C GLN A 1039 -37.54 -0.33 7.47
N GLY A 1040 -36.91 -0.35 6.28
CA GLY A 1040 -36.08 0.75 5.78
C GLY A 1040 -34.86 1.07 6.65
N ARG A 1041 -34.32 0.08 7.37
CA ARG A 1041 -33.21 0.30 8.33
C ARG A 1041 -32.37 -0.95 8.56
N PHE A 1042 -31.12 -0.76 8.98
CA PHE A 1042 -30.29 -1.83 9.53
C PHE A 1042 -30.80 -2.29 10.89
N VAL A 1043 -30.71 -3.59 11.13
CA VAL A 1043 -31.04 -4.25 12.40
C VAL A 1043 -29.87 -5.10 12.87
N ASN A 1044 -29.84 -5.47 14.15
CA ASN A 1044 -28.82 -6.35 14.67
C ASN A 1044 -28.81 -7.70 13.93
N SER A 1045 -27.61 -8.26 13.74
CA SER A 1045 -27.39 -9.59 13.16
C SER A 1045 -26.57 -10.47 14.11
N TYR A 1046 -26.53 -11.79 13.84
CA TYR A 1046 -25.85 -12.77 14.68
C TYR A 1046 -26.30 -12.73 16.16
N THR A 1047 -27.58 -12.44 16.41
CA THR A 1047 -28.13 -12.11 17.73
C THR A 1047 -27.80 -13.15 18.81
N ASP A 1048 -27.87 -14.44 18.50
CA ASP A 1048 -27.57 -15.50 19.47
C ASP A 1048 -26.10 -15.47 19.92
N TYR A 1049 -25.17 -15.28 18.98
CA TYR A 1049 -23.73 -15.13 19.26
C TYR A 1049 -23.43 -13.84 20.01
N CYS A 1050 -24.04 -12.72 19.61
CA CYS A 1050 -23.91 -11.43 20.30
C CYS A 1050 -24.43 -11.51 21.75
N ASN A 1051 -25.54 -12.23 21.98
CA ASN A 1051 -26.08 -12.45 23.32
C ASN A 1051 -25.18 -13.35 24.16
N ALA A 1052 -24.64 -14.42 23.58
CA ALA A 1052 -23.68 -15.29 24.24
C ALA A 1052 -22.39 -14.52 24.64
N CYS A 1053 -21.87 -13.70 23.73
CA CYS A 1053 -20.72 -12.82 23.96
C CYS A 1053 -20.97 -11.86 25.14
N LYS A 1054 -22.10 -11.14 25.14
CA LYS A 1054 -22.49 -10.24 26.24
C LYS A 1054 -22.68 -10.99 27.57
N SER A 1055 -23.28 -12.18 27.52
CA SER A 1055 -23.54 -13.00 28.71
C SER A 1055 -22.23 -13.50 29.33
N LEU A 1056 -21.24 -13.87 28.52
CA LEU A 1056 -19.90 -14.22 29.00
C LEU A 1056 -19.19 -13.01 29.62
N ALA A 1057 -19.24 -11.84 28.99
CA ALA A 1057 -18.64 -10.64 29.55
C ALA A 1057 -19.25 -10.30 30.92
N ALA A 1058 -20.58 -10.40 31.04
CA ALA A 1058 -21.28 -10.21 32.31
C ALA A 1058 -20.88 -11.26 33.36
N LYS A 1059 -20.80 -12.55 32.98
CA LYS A 1059 -20.40 -13.65 33.87
C LYS A 1059 -19.00 -13.44 34.46
N TYR A 1060 -18.05 -13.03 33.62
CA TYR A 1060 -16.65 -12.86 34.02
C TYR A 1060 -16.33 -11.44 34.53
N TYR A 1061 -17.32 -10.53 34.56
CA TYR A 1061 -17.17 -9.14 34.97
C TYR A 1061 -16.10 -8.39 34.16
N ILE A 1062 -16.05 -8.64 32.85
CA ILE A 1062 -15.10 -8.02 31.92
C ILE A 1062 -15.82 -7.06 30.95
N PRO A 1063 -15.10 -6.07 30.37
CA PRO A 1063 -15.70 -5.13 29.43
C PRO A 1063 -16.27 -5.81 28.18
N CYS A 1064 -17.39 -5.27 27.68
CA CYS A 1064 -18.00 -5.69 26.42
C CYS A 1064 -18.29 -4.47 25.54
N ILE A 1065 -17.68 -4.41 24.36
CA ILE A 1065 -18.00 -3.45 23.32
C ILE A 1065 -19.11 -4.07 22.45
N ASP A 1066 -20.32 -3.54 22.55
CA ASP A 1066 -21.45 -3.99 21.72
C ASP A 1066 -21.39 -3.37 20.32
N LEU A 1067 -20.32 -3.71 19.58
CA LEU A 1067 -20.03 -3.15 18.26
C LEU A 1067 -21.15 -3.42 17.25
N ASN A 1068 -21.84 -4.57 17.33
CA ASN A 1068 -23.00 -4.87 16.50
C ASN A 1068 -24.07 -3.75 16.58
N THR A 1069 -24.48 -3.40 17.80
CA THR A 1069 -25.47 -2.34 18.05
C THR A 1069 -24.91 -0.96 17.70
N ILE A 1070 -23.65 -0.69 18.03
CA ILE A 1070 -22.99 0.59 17.70
C ILE A 1070 -22.97 0.80 16.18
N MET A 1071 -22.65 -0.24 15.40
CA MET A 1071 -22.68 -0.18 13.94
C MET A 1071 -24.10 -0.04 13.41
N VAL A 1072 -25.10 -0.74 13.95
CA VAL A 1072 -26.52 -0.53 13.55
C VAL A 1072 -26.91 0.93 13.72
N ASN A 1073 -26.58 1.54 14.86
CA ASN A 1073 -26.87 2.94 15.12
C ASN A 1073 -26.12 3.86 14.15
N HIS A 1074 -24.84 3.59 13.90
CA HIS A 1074 -24.03 4.36 12.97
C HIS A 1074 -24.58 4.24 11.53
N TYR A 1075 -24.83 3.03 11.04
CA TYR A 1075 -25.29 2.77 9.68
C TYR A 1075 -26.66 3.38 9.42
N ASN A 1076 -27.57 3.29 10.41
CA ASN A 1076 -28.85 3.98 10.35
C ASN A 1076 -28.71 5.51 10.36
N SER A 1077 -27.71 6.06 11.06
CA SER A 1077 -27.47 7.51 11.07
C SER A 1077 -26.86 8.03 9.76
N VAL A 1078 -26.04 7.23 9.07
CA VAL A 1078 -25.42 7.64 7.81
C VAL A 1078 -26.28 7.29 6.58
N GLY A 1079 -27.11 6.25 6.68
CA GLY A 1079 -27.99 5.75 5.63
C GLY A 1079 -27.38 4.65 4.77
N TYR A 1080 -28.24 3.88 4.07
CA TYR A 1080 -27.86 2.67 3.32
C TYR A 1080 -26.72 2.89 2.32
N ASN A 1081 -26.78 3.94 1.50
CA ASN A 1081 -25.76 4.16 0.46
C ASN A 1081 -24.38 4.53 1.05
N THR A 1082 -24.35 5.26 2.17
CA THR A 1082 -23.09 5.57 2.84
C THR A 1082 -22.52 4.34 3.52
N ALA A 1083 -23.37 3.57 4.22
CA ALA A 1083 -22.98 2.27 4.75
C ALA A 1083 -22.49 1.31 3.65
N LEU A 1084 -23.15 1.29 2.49
CA LEU A 1084 -22.72 0.52 1.32
C LEU A 1084 -21.30 0.89 0.89
N SER A 1085 -20.95 2.18 0.89
CA SER A 1085 -19.59 2.65 0.55
C SER A 1085 -18.50 2.19 1.52
N TYR A 1086 -18.86 1.67 2.70
CA TYR A 1086 -17.92 1.13 3.68
C TYR A 1086 -17.56 -0.34 3.40
N HIS A 1087 -18.32 -1.02 2.56
CA HIS A 1087 -18.12 -2.41 2.20
C HIS A 1087 -17.57 -2.56 0.78
N LEU A 1088 -16.92 -3.69 0.51
CA LEU A 1088 -16.39 -4.00 -0.82
C LEU A 1088 -17.48 -3.93 -1.91
N MET A 1089 -18.70 -4.37 -1.60
CA MET A 1089 -19.86 -4.28 -2.50
C MET A 1089 -20.18 -2.84 -2.97
N GLY A 1090 -19.83 -1.82 -2.18
CA GLY A 1090 -19.98 -0.42 -2.58
C GLY A 1090 -18.70 0.25 -3.07
N ALA A 1091 -17.54 -0.32 -2.77
CA ALA A 1091 -16.23 0.25 -3.08
C ALA A 1091 -15.58 -0.34 -4.34
N VAL A 1092 -15.93 -1.57 -4.72
CA VAL A 1092 -15.38 -2.29 -5.88
C VAL A 1092 -16.49 -2.56 -6.88
N SER A 1093 -16.35 -2.02 -8.09
CA SER A 1093 -17.34 -2.20 -9.17
C SER A 1093 -17.55 -3.69 -9.45
N GLY A 1094 -18.81 -4.14 -9.43
CA GLY A 1094 -19.19 -5.53 -9.66
C GLY A 1094 -19.02 -6.48 -8.47
N SER A 1095 -18.48 -6.01 -7.33
CA SER A 1095 -18.39 -6.83 -6.12
C SER A 1095 -19.76 -7.01 -5.48
N THR A 1096 -20.03 -8.22 -4.99
CA THR A 1096 -21.24 -8.57 -4.21
C THR A 1096 -20.94 -8.71 -2.71
N ASP A 1097 -19.72 -8.41 -2.29
CA ASP A 1097 -19.26 -8.64 -0.93
C ASP A 1097 -19.74 -7.55 0.03
N GLY A 1098 -20.91 -7.80 0.62
CA GLY A 1098 -21.50 -6.96 1.65
C GLY A 1098 -20.97 -7.21 3.06
N THR A 1099 -20.01 -8.13 3.25
CA THR A 1099 -19.50 -8.50 4.58
C THR A 1099 -18.20 -7.78 4.89
N HIS A 1100 -17.24 -7.80 3.97
CA HIS A 1100 -15.92 -7.23 4.20
C HIS A 1100 -15.90 -5.72 3.95
N PHE A 1101 -15.08 -5.02 4.73
CA PHE A 1101 -14.93 -3.58 4.62
C PHE A 1101 -13.91 -3.21 3.54
N CYS A 1102 -14.11 -2.04 2.94
CA CYS A 1102 -13.01 -1.33 2.32
C CYS A 1102 -12.18 -0.57 3.39
N GLU A 1103 -11.01 -0.06 3.03
CA GLU A 1103 -10.15 0.75 3.90
C GLU A 1103 -10.91 1.86 4.65
N LYS A 1104 -11.77 2.59 3.94
CA LYS A 1104 -12.62 3.63 4.53
C LYS A 1104 -13.55 3.07 5.61
N GLY A 1105 -14.23 1.96 5.32
CA GLY A 1105 -15.15 1.32 6.26
C GLY A 1105 -14.44 0.77 7.50
N ALA A 1106 -13.32 0.10 7.29
CA ALA A 1106 -12.49 -0.45 8.35
C ALA A 1106 -12.00 0.62 9.32
N ASN A 1107 -11.55 1.77 8.81
CA ASN A 1107 -11.10 2.90 9.63
C ASN A 1107 -12.25 3.48 10.48
N ILE A 1108 -13.43 3.67 9.87
CA ILE A 1108 -14.63 4.16 10.58
C ILE A 1108 -15.02 3.20 11.71
N VAL A 1109 -15.04 1.90 11.45
CA VAL A 1109 -15.38 0.89 12.47
C VAL A 1109 -14.33 0.86 13.58
N ALA A 1110 -13.04 1.04 13.26
CA ALA A 1110 -11.98 1.15 14.27
C ALA A 1110 -12.20 2.37 15.19
N GLY A 1111 -12.63 3.50 14.62
CA GLY A 1111 -13.02 4.69 15.38
C GLY A 1111 -14.22 4.46 16.29
N LEU A 1112 -15.21 3.66 15.87
CA LEU A 1112 -16.35 3.27 16.72
C LEU A 1112 -15.89 2.43 17.91
N VAL A 1113 -14.97 1.49 17.70
CA VAL A 1113 -14.37 0.67 18.78
C VAL A 1113 -13.59 1.55 19.75
N ALA A 1114 -12.70 2.42 19.25
CA ALA A 1114 -11.91 3.32 20.10
C ALA A 1114 -12.80 4.29 20.90
N LYS A 1115 -13.87 4.82 20.28
CA LYS A 1115 -14.87 5.63 20.97
C LYS A 1115 -15.56 4.84 22.08
N ALA A 1116 -15.92 3.58 21.84
CA ALA A 1116 -16.53 2.74 22.85
C ALA A 1116 -15.59 2.47 24.04
N VAL A 1117 -14.30 2.23 23.78
CA VAL A 1117 -13.26 2.14 24.83
C VAL A 1117 -13.26 3.41 25.70
N LYS A 1118 -13.31 4.58 25.06
CA LYS A 1118 -13.36 5.88 25.74
C LYS A 1118 -14.63 6.07 26.57
N ASP A 1119 -15.80 5.87 25.96
CA ASP A 1119 -17.11 6.12 26.54
C ASP A 1119 -17.39 5.19 27.73
N GLN A 1120 -17.02 3.91 27.61
CA GLN A 1120 -17.18 2.92 28.69
C GLN A 1120 -16.14 3.09 29.80
N LYS A 1121 -15.13 3.96 29.61
CA LYS A 1121 -14.00 4.15 30.53
C LYS A 1121 -13.32 2.84 30.87
N ILE A 1122 -13.04 2.01 29.87
CA ILE A 1122 -12.40 0.71 30.06
C ILE A 1122 -11.07 0.91 30.81
N ASN A 1123 -11.02 0.39 32.02
CA ASN A 1123 -10.03 0.76 33.03
C ASN A 1123 -8.59 0.57 32.52
N GLY A 1124 -7.76 1.60 32.71
CA GLY A 1124 -6.37 1.65 32.24
C GLY A 1124 -6.19 1.85 30.73
N LEU A 1125 -7.19 1.53 29.89
CA LEU A 1125 -7.07 1.67 28.43
C LEU A 1125 -7.63 3.00 27.90
N TYR A 1126 -8.74 3.51 28.45
CA TYR A 1126 -9.42 4.71 27.95
C TYR A 1126 -8.55 5.99 27.96
N GLY A 1127 -7.55 6.05 28.85
CA GLY A 1127 -6.61 7.17 28.94
C GLY A 1127 -5.65 7.27 27.75
N PHE A 1128 -5.48 6.17 27.01
CA PHE A 1128 -4.61 6.13 25.84
C PHE A 1128 -5.34 6.49 24.54
N VAL A 1129 -6.68 6.45 24.51
CA VAL A 1129 -7.45 6.86 23.32
C VAL A 1129 -7.38 8.39 23.15
N LYS A 1130 -7.06 8.84 21.94
CA LYS A 1130 -6.89 10.25 21.55
C LYS A 1130 -8.11 11.12 21.82
#